data_AF-A0A5C9CKE0-F1
#
_entry.id   AF-A0A5C9CKE0-F1
#
_cell.length_a   1.000
_cell.length_b   1.000
_cell.length_c   1.000
_cell.angle_alpha   90.00
_cell.angle_beta   90.00
_cell.angle_gamma   90.00
#
_symmetry.space_group_name_H-M   'P 1'
#
loop_
_entity.id
_entity.type
_entity.pdbx_description
1 polymer ?
#
loop_
_entity_poly.entity_id
_entity_poly.type
_entity_poly.pdbx_seq_one_letter_code
_entity_poly.pdbx_strand_id
1 'polypeptide(L)'
;MAQVLDFLASDAKTHSIVIYMEGITNARRFMSALRAAANAKPVVVLKAGRKPAGNRAALTHSGTIVGSDDVFDAALRRAGAVRVRSFVALFSAAKCLASRYKPVGKRLAIITNGGGPGVLAADWASEINLELGRLTPDQAQALKPLLPSLATLTDLIDVSEDAGPEQYRAAIEAVSKAPQIDGILAIYSPKMGADGDAVAAAIAGFNCHVNKPLLTCWMGDATVGDARKILNDATIPTFRTPEAAVGAFGNIASFYQNQQLLQQTPPPLSDLSKPDVEGARLLIESVLAERRKVLTEMESKALLAAFHIPVTKTILARSANEAIMIATQLGFPVALKIDSPDISHKSDVQGVALNILTATSVRDTYLEMIQAVSKLMPNARINGVTIQNMSNQKRGREVCVGLVTDAPFGPVIAFGAGGTMIELINDRAMELPPLNQFLARRLIERSRVAETLGTWRGAPAANIEALEQILLRVSEMVCELPQLREMDINPIIVDESGALAVDARIVVDNTAPSVRHYNHLAILPYPSQHEQLCMLAGGGEYVVRPVHPDDANMLQNFVRSLSPESRYFRFVSSMQELPATMLSRFTLIDYDREMAHRAKPWKPRASWGCLATSPTQTGPAASFHLWWLMSLKVRAWDPG
;
A
#
# COMPACT_ATOMS: atom_id res chain seq x y z
N MET A 1 0.30 -4.98 24.25
CA MET A 1 -0.45 -4.40 23.12
C MET A 1 -1.10 -5.46 22.24
N ALA A 2 -0.34 -6.33 21.55
CA ALA A 2 -0.90 -7.34 20.63
C ALA A 2 -2.04 -8.19 21.24
N GLN A 3 -1.84 -8.74 22.44
CA GLN A 3 -2.88 -9.52 23.15
C GLN A 3 -4.14 -8.71 23.47
N VAL A 4 -4.00 -7.42 23.78
CA VAL A 4 -5.14 -6.53 24.05
C VAL A 4 -5.90 -6.27 22.76
N LEU A 5 -5.22 -6.09 21.63
CA LEU A 5 -5.86 -5.96 20.33
C LEU A 5 -6.64 -7.22 19.95
N ASP A 6 -6.08 -8.40 20.20
CA ASP A 6 -6.77 -9.67 19.93
C ASP A 6 -8.04 -9.84 20.77
N PHE A 7 -7.97 -9.45 22.04
CA PHE A 7 -9.14 -9.40 22.92
C PHE A 7 -10.19 -8.41 22.41
N LEU A 8 -9.80 -7.16 22.14
CA LEU A 8 -10.71 -6.12 21.66
C LEU A 8 -11.31 -6.43 20.29
N ALA A 9 -10.57 -7.12 19.42
CA ALA A 9 -11.07 -7.57 18.11
C ALA A 9 -12.23 -8.57 18.26
N SER A 10 -12.16 -9.45 19.25
CA SER A 10 -13.14 -10.51 19.48
C SER A 10 -14.31 -10.11 20.40
N ASP A 11 -14.17 -9.08 21.23
CA ASP A 11 -15.21 -8.63 22.15
C ASP A 11 -16.43 -8.02 21.42
N ALA A 12 -17.64 -8.58 21.59
CA ALA A 12 -18.84 -8.07 20.94
C ALA A 12 -19.27 -6.66 21.39
N LYS A 13 -18.83 -6.18 22.58
CA LYS A 13 -19.20 -4.85 23.09
C LYS A 13 -18.32 -3.72 22.54
N THR A 14 -17.10 -4.06 22.11
CA THR A 14 -16.19 -3.10 21.48
C THR A 14 -16.57 -2.87 20.03
N HIS A 15 -16.80 -1.62 19.64
CA HIS A 15 -17.19 -1.26 18.27
C HIS A 15 -16.06 -0.63 17.46
N SER A 16 -15.13 0.05 18.13
CA SER A 16 -13.95 0.67 17.54
C SER A 16 -12.82 0.68 18.55
N ILE A 17 -11.59 0.80 18.07
CA ILE A 17 -10.38 0.71 18.90
C ILE A 17 -9.56 1.98 18.69
N VAL A 18 -9.19 2.63 19.78
CA VAL A 18 -8.33 3.81 19.77
C VAL A 18 -7.04 3.49 20.50
N ILE A 19 -5.90 3.74 19.85
CA ILE A 19 -4.58 3.38 20.35
C ILE A 19 -3.72 4.65 20.43
N TYR A 20 -3.19 4.91 21.62
CA TYR A 20 -2.03 5.78 21.79
C TYR A 20 -0.78 4.91 21.98
N MET A 21 0.31 5.22 21.29
CA MET A 21 1.54 4.45 21.43
C MET A 21 2.81 5.26 21.16
N GLU A 22 3.90 4.82 21.79
CA GLU A 22 5.23 5.41 21.68
C GLU A 22 6.20 4.54 20.87
N GLY A 23 6.05 3.21 20.90
CA GLY A 23 6.94 2.27 20.24
C GLY A 23 6.36 0.86 20.21
N ILE A 24 7.12 -0.09 19.67
CA ILE A 24 6.76 -1.51 19.61
C ILE A 24 7.95 -2.39 19.98
N THR A 25 7.67 -3.57 20.54
CA THR A 25 8.68 -4.55 20.92
C THR A 25 8.83 -5.67 19.91
N ASN A 26 7.74 -6.08 19.25
CA ASN A 26 7.74 -7.13 18.25
C ASN A 26 6.80 -6.75 17.08
N ALA A 27 7.37 -6.39 15.94
CA ALA A 27 6.60 -5.90 14.80
C ALA A 27 5.69 -6.95 14.19
N ARG A 28 6.15 -8.20 14.02
CA ARG A 28 5.31 -9.26 13.44
C ARG A 28 4.05 -9.50 14.26
N ARG A 29 4.19 -9.71 15.58
CA ARG A 29 3.03 -9.91 16.47
C ARG A 29 2.12 -8.70 16.50
N PHE A 30 2.69 -7.49 16.47
CA PHE A 30 1.91 -6.25 16.41
C PHE A 30 1.13 -6.12 15.11
N MET A 31 1.78 -6.30 13.95
CA MET A 31 1.17 -6.24 12.63
C MET A 31 0.06 -7.28 12.48
N SER A 32 0.34 -8.50 12.92
CA SER A 32 -0.61 -9.60 12.93
C SER A 32 -1.86 -9.29 13.77
N ALA A 33 -1.68 -8.79 15.00
CA ALA A 33 -2.80 -8.39 15.87
C ALA A 33 -3.57 -7.18 15.32
N LEU A 34 -2.85 -6.18 14.80
CA LEU A 34 -3.43 -4.96 14.27
C LEU A 34 -4.25 -5.25 13.01
N ARG A 35 -3.76 -6.10 12.11
CA ARG A 35 -4.50 -6.56 10.91
C ARG A 35 -5.78 -7.28 11.29
N ALA A 36 -5.71 -8.21 12.25
CA ALA A 36 -6.89 -8.92 12.74
C ALA A 36 -7.92 -7.95 13.35
N ALA A 37 -7.47 -7.00 14.18
CA ALA A 37 -8.32 -5.99 14.79
C ALA A 37 -8.94 -5.04 13.76
N ALA A 38 -8.14 -4.53 12.81
CA ALA A 38 -8.57 -3.62 11.77
C ALA A 38 -9.51 -4.27 10.75
N ASN A 39 -9.38 -5.57 10.50
CA ASN A 39 -10.32 -6.31 9.65
C ASN A 39 -11.69 -6.46 10.31
N ALA A 40 -11.69 -6.61 11.65
CA ALA A 40 -12.92 -6.78 12.41
C ALA A 40 -13.60 -5.43 12.70
N LYS A 41 -12.82 -4.39 13.02
CA LYS A 41 -13.31 -3.13 13.58
C LYS A 41 -12.43 -1.96 13.16
N PRO A 42 -12.97 -0.74 13.09
CA PRO A 42 -12.14 0.43 12.87
C PRO A 42 -11.10 0.62 13.99
N VAL A 43 -9.84 0.84 13.58
CA VAL A 43 -8.72 1.11 14.50
C VAL A 43 -8.10 2.46 14.16
N VAL A 44 -8.02 3.35 15.16
CA VAL A 44 -7.36 4.66 15.05
C VAL A 44 -6.12 4.68 15.93
N VAL A 45 -5.01 5.16 15.38
CA VAL A 45 -3.71 5.18 16.05
C VAL A 45 -3.12 6.59 16.12
N LEU A 46 -2.78 7.03 17.33
CA LEU A 46 -1.97 8.21 17.59
C LEU A 46 -0.57 7.78 18.05
N LYS A 47 0.43 8.03 17.20
CA LYS A 47 1.85 7.73 17.48
C LYS A 47 2.59 8.96 18.00
N ALA A 48 3.19 8.84 19.18
CA ALA A 48 4.14 9.81 19.71
C ALA A 48 5.56 9.59 19.17
N GLY A 49 6.48 10.54 19.34
CA GLY A 49 7.90 10.36 18.97
C GLY A 49 8.20 10.34 17.46
N ARG A 50 7.48 11.15 16.67
CA ARG A 50 7.52 11.16 15.18
C ARG A 50 8.75 11.85 14.57
N LYS A 51 9.38 12.75 15.32
CA LYS A 51 10.52 13.57 14.87
C LYS A 51 11.75 13.24 15.71
N PRO A 52 12.98 13.49 15.25
CA PRO A 52 14.20 13.08 15.97
C PRO A 52 14.23 13.51 17.44
N ALA A 53 13.78 14.74 17.75
CA ALA A 53 13.67 15.22 19.12
C ALA A 53 12.66 14.41 19.97
N GLY A 54 11.45 14.16 19.43
CA GLY A 54 10.44 13.36 20.11
C GLY A 54 10.79 11.87 20.19
N ASN A 55 11.50 11.35 19.19
CA ASN A 55 11.98 9.96 19.18
C ASN A 55 12.98 9.73 20.33
N ARG A 56 13.97 10.62 20.49
CA ARG A 56 14.90 10.58 21.63
C ARG A 56 14.20 10.65 22.99
N ALA A 57 13.17 11.51 23.11
CA ALA A 57 12.37 11.60 24.33
C ALA A 57 11.56 10.32 24.61
N ALA A 58 10.96 9.72 23.59
CA ALA A 58 10.23 8.46 23.72
C ALA A 58 11.15 7.28 24.08
N LEU A 59 12.36 7.22 23.51
CA LEU A 59 13.36 6.20 23.84
C LEU A 59 13.81 6.27 25.31
N THR A 60 14.08 7.47 25.81
CA THR A 60 14.48 7.68 27.21
C THR A 60 13.34 7.42 28.21
N HIS A 61 12.10 7.68 27.81
CA HIS A 61 10.91 7.47 28.66
C HIS A 61 10.41 6.01 28.66
N SER A 62 10.39 5.34 27.51
CA SER A 62 9.76 4.02 27.35
C SER A 62 10.72 2.85 27.25
N GLY A 63 11.99 3.08 26.91
CA GLY A 63 12.97 2.03 26.63
C GLY A 63 12.63 1.13 25.43
N THR A 64 11.65 1.51 24.59
CA THR A 64 11.21 0.71 23.43
C THR A 64 11.81 1.21 22.13
N ILE A 65 12.06 0.29 21.18
CA ILE A 65 12.59 0.64 19.86
C ILE A 65 11.57 1.49 19.11
N VAL A 66 12.03 2.64 18.60
CA VAL A 66 11.23 3.55 17.79
C VAL A 66 11.82 3.58 16.38
N GLY A 67 11.13 2.91 15.45
CA GLY A 67 11.48 2.92 14.03
C GLY A 67 11.20 4.24 13.33
N SER A 68 11.49 4.30 12.03
CA SER A 68 11.20 5.47 11.20
C SER A 68 9.70 5.79 11.19
N ASP A 69 9.35 7.08 11.21
CA ASP A 69 7.96 7.54 11.23
C ASP A 69 7.22 7.21 9.92
N ASP A 70 7.94 7.21 8.80
CA ASP A 70 7.42 6.90 7.46
C ASP A 70 7.16 5.39 7.31
N VAL A 71 8.05 4.57 7.88
CA VAL A 71 7.87 3.11 7.96
C VAL A 71 6.67 2.77 8.84
N PHE A 72 6.54 3.45 9.98
CA PHE A 72 5.39 3.27 10.86
C PHE A 72 4.08 3.65 10.17
N ASP A 73 4.08 4.72 9.37
CA ASP A 73 2.94 5.12 8.55
C ASP A 73 2.54 4.05 7.54
N ALA A 74 3.52 3.52 6.80
CA ALA A 74 3.32 2.43 5.87
C ALA A 74 2.76 1.18 6.58
N ALA A 75 3.29 0.84 7.75
CA ALA A 75 2.82 -0.29 8.56
C ALA A 75 1.36 -0.14 8.98
N LEU A 76 0.96 1.02 9.48
CA LEU A 76 -0.43 1.27 9.88
C LEU A 76 -1.39 1.20 8.68
N ARG A 77 -1.03 1.84 7.55
CA ARG A 77 -1.81 1.79 6.31
C ARG A 77 -1.98 0.35 5.83
N ARG A 78 -0.87 -0.40 5.76
CA ARG A 78 -0.84 -1.80 5.34
C ARG A 78 -1.64 -2.71 6.28
N ALA A 79 -1.72 -2.36 7.57
CA ALA A 79 -2.50 -3.08 8.54
C ALA A 79 -4.00 -2.76 8.54
N GLY A 80 -4.46 -1.75 7.79
CA GLY A 80 -5.87 -1.33 7.79
C GLY A 80 -6.23 -0.29 8.85
N ALA A 81 -5.26 0.21 9.62
CA ALA A 81 -5.49 1.19 10.69
C ALA A 81 -5.40 2.63 10.17
N VAL A 82 -6.13 3.55 10.78
CA VAL A 82 -6.07 4.98 10.44
C VAL A 82 -5.13 5.68 11.41
N ARG A 83 -4.15 6.39 10.88
CA ARG A 83 -3.23 7.20 11.68
C ARG A 83 -3.76 8.62 11.84
N VAL A 84 -3.75 9.12 13.07
CA VAL A 84 -4.00 10.53 13.39
C VAL A 84 -2.76 11.20 13.99
N ARG A 85 -2.68 12.53 13.85
CA ARG A 85 -1.46 13.31 14.13
C ARG A 85 -1.55 14.20 15.37
N SER A 86 -2.73 14.30 15.99
CA SER A 86 -2.99 15.11 17.19
C SER A 86 -4.16 14.54 17.98
N PHE A 87 -4.29 14.95 19.25
CA PHE A 87 -5.45 14.61 20.06
C PHE A 87 -6.75 15.17 19.48
N VAL A 88 -6.72 16.37 18.89
CA VAL A 88 -7.89 16.94 18.20
C VAL A 88 -8.34 16.00 17.08
N ALA A 89 -7.41 15.52 16.24
CA ALA A 89 -7.71 14.58 15.18
C ALA A 89 -8.19 13.21 15.72
N LEU A 90 -7.64 12.75 16.86
CA LEU A 90 -8.06 11.53 17.54
C LEU A 90 -9.53 11.61 17.98
N PHE A 91 -9.92 12.70 18.64
CA PHE A 91 -11.31 12.90 19.06
C PHE A 91 -12.25 13.13 17.87
N SER A 92 -11.79 13.81 16.82
CA SER A 92 -12.55 13.92 15.56
C SER A 92 -12.80 12.56 14.92
N ALA A 93 -11.78 11.70 14.85
CA ALA A 93 -11.93 10.34 14.35
C ALA A 93 -12.88 9.51 15.23
N ALA A 94 -12.74 9.59 16.56
CA ALA A 94 -13.60 8.89 17.50
C ALA A 94 -15.09 9.28 17.36
N LYS A 95 -15.40 10.57 17.10
CA LYS A 95 -16.76 11.01 16.79
C LYS A 95 -17.31 10.34 15.53
N CYS A 96 -16.53 10.27 14.45
CA CYS A 96 -16.96 9.57 13.23
C CYS A 96 -17.17 8.07 13.43
N LEU A 97 -16.35 7.44 14.28
CA LEU A 97 -16.50 6.03 14.63
C LEU A 97 -17.81 5.75 15.40
N ALA A 98 -18.22 6.67 16.29
CA ALA A 98 -19.48 6.56 17.02
C ALA A 98 -20.71 6.60 16.10
N SER A 99 -20.63 7.31 14.97
CA SER A 99 -21.71 7.42 13.98
C SER A 99 -21.85 6.23 13.04
N ARG A 100 -20.96 5.21 13.15
CA ARG A 100 -21.01 3.95 12.39
C ARG A 100 -21.10 4.12 10.88
N TYR A 101 -20.44 5.16 10.36
CA TYR A 101 -20.43 5.40 8.93
C TYR A 101 -19.81 4.25 8.15
N LYS A 102 -20.39 3.97 6.99
CA LYS A 102 -19.79 3.05 6.04
C LYS A 102 -18.50 3.67 5.48
N PRO A 103 -17.45 2.88 5.26
CA PRO A 103 -16.27 3.33 4.54
C PRO A 103 -16.66 3.77 3.12
N VAL A 104 -16.21 4.95 2.69
CA VAL A 104 -16.53 5.54 1.39
C VAL A 104 -15.27 6.11 0.72
N GLY A 105 -15.37 6.49 -0.56
CA GLY A 105 -14.28 7.09 -1.31
C GLY A 105 -13.88 8.50 -0.85
N LYS A 106 -13.08 9.18 -1.68
CA LYS A 106 -12.42 10.46 -1.37
C LYS A 106 -13.20 11.71 -1.79
N ARG A 107 -14.39 11.57 -2.39
CA ARG A 107 -15.13 12.69 -2.99
C ARG A 107 -16.10 13.30 -1.98
N LEU A 108 -15.74 14.44 -1.42
CA LEU A 108 -16.52 15.17 -0.41
C LEU A 108 -17.29 16.33 -1.05
N ALA A 109 -18.62 16.31 -0.97
CA ALA A 109 -19.43 17.46 -1.34
C ALA A 109 -19.54 18.43 -0.16
N ILE A 110 -19.36 19.71 -0.44
CA ILE A 110 -19.41 20.79 0.56
C ILE A 110 -20.64 21.65 0.28
N ILE A 111 -21.56 21.66 1.24
CA ILE A 111 -22.75 22.50 1.25
C ILE A 111 -22.52 23.62 2.27
N THR A 112 -22.67 24.89 1.87
CA THR A 112 -22.37 26.03 2.75
C THR A 112 -23.34 27.18 2.52
N ASN A 113 -23.65 27.98 3.54
CA ASN A 113 -24.37 29.26 3.42
C ASN A 113 -23.41 30.47 3.45
N GLY A 114 -22.11 30.23 3.31
CA GLY A 114 -21.09 31.26 3.23
C GLY A 114 -19.89 30.80 2.42
N GLY A 115 -19.50 31.60 1.43
CA GLY A 115 -18.39 31.28 0.52
C GLY A 115 -17.05 31.08 1.22
N GLY A 116 -16.69 31.95 2.18
CA GLY A 116 -15.40 31.89 2.88
C GLY A 116 -15.11 30.53 3.56
N PRO A 117 -15.98 30.06 4.47
CA PRO A 117 -15.84 28.74 5.08
C PRO A 117 -15.87 27.57 4.09
N GLY A 118 -16.63 27.68 3.01
CA GLY A 118 -16.64 26.68 1.94
C GLY A 118 -15.31 26.58 1.20
N VAL A 119 -14.68 27.72 0.91
CA VAL A 119 -13.35 27.79 0.29
C VAL A 119 -12.28 27.21 1.23
N LEU A 120 -12.27 27.59 2.51
CA LEU A 120 -11.33 27.01 3.49
C LEU A 120 -11.49 25.49 3.62
N ALA A 121 -12.72 24.99 3.58
CA ALA A 121 -13.00 23.56 3.57
C ALA A 121 -12.45 22.88 2.30
N ALA A 122 -12.58 23.52 1.15
CA ALA A 122 -12.06 23.02 -0.12
C ALA A 122 -10.53 23.01 -0.17
N ASP A 123 -9.89 24.09 0.27
CA ASP A 123 -8.43 24.18 0.36
C ASP A 123 -7.86 23.06 1.23
N TRP A 124 -8.44 22.88 2.42
CA TRP A 124 -8.02 21.82 3.33
C TRP A 124 -8.31 20.41 2.77
N ALA A 125 -9.44 20.23 2.06
CA ALA A 125 -9.74 18.97 1.37
C ALA A 125 -8.66 18.62 0.35
N SER A 126 -8.24 19.59 -0.47
CA SER A 126 -7.13 19.40 -1.41
C SER A 126 -5.79 19.16 -0.72
N GLU A 127 -5.48 19.85 0.38
CA GLU A 127 -4.24 19.66 1.14
C GLU A 127 -4.09 18.23 1.68
N ILE A 128 -5.20 17.60 2.09
CA ILE A 128 -5.21 16.21 2.55
C ILE A 128 -5.55 15.20 1.44
N ASN A 129 -5.49 15.60 0.17
CA ASN A 129 -5.73 14.77 -1.02
C ASN A 129 -7.14 14.17 -1.14
N LEU A 130 -8.15 14.86 -0.59
CA LEU A 130 -9.55 14.62 -0.91
C LEU A 130 -9.93 15.34 -2.21
N GLU A 131 -10.99 14.84 -2.84
CA GLU A 131 -11.56 15.43 -4.04
C GLU A 131 -12.88 16.12 -3.71
N LEU A 132 -13.18 17.23 -4.38
CA LEU A 132 -14.50 17.85 -4.27
C LEU A 132 -15.53 17.02 -5.04
N GLY A 133 -16.56 16.59 -4.34
CA GLY A 133 -17.73 15.94 -4.93
C GLY A 133 -18.63 16.98 -5.57
N ARG A 134 -18.76 16.94 -6.90
CA ARG A 134 -19.55 17.91 -7.68
C ARG A 134 -20.85 17.30 -8.19
N LEU A 135 -21.91 18.08 -8.21
CA LEU A 135 -23.13 17.71 -8.92
C LEU A 135 -22.88 17.77 -10.43
N THR A 136 -23.52 16.89 -11.20
CA THR A 136 -23.52 17.05 -12.66
C THR A 136 -24.31 18.30 -13.06
N PRO A 137 -24.08 18.87 -14.26
CA PRO A 137 -24.85 20.02 -14.73
C PRO A 137 -26.37 19.80 -14.63
N ASP A 138 -26.85 18.60 -14.97
CA ASP A 138 -28.27 18.24 -14.89
C ASP A 138 -28.79 18.22 -13.44
N GLN A 139 -28.01 17.65 -12.50
CA GLN A 139 -28.38 17.62 -11.07
C GLN A 139 -28.39 19.02 -10.48
N ALA A 140 -27.42 19.87 -10.85
CA ALA A 140 -27.38 21.26 -10.42
C ALA A 140 -28.57 22.06 -10.97
N GLN A 141 -28.94 21.85 -12.24
CA GLN A 141 -30.09 22.49 -12.86
C GLN A 141 -31.41 22.07 -12.21
N ALA A 142 -31.54 20.80 -11.80
CA ALA A 142 -32.71 20.31 -11.08
C ALA A 142 -32.84 20.87 -9.65
N LEU A 143 -31.70 21.13 -8.97
CA LEU A 143 -31.68 21.68 -7.61
C LEU A 143 -31.87 23.20 -7.58
N LYS A 144 -31.38 23.93 -8.60
CA LYS A 144 -31.37 25.40 -8.64
C LYS A 144 -32.73 26.07 -8.34
N PRO A 145 -33.90 25.58 -8.79
CA PRO A 145 -35.20 26.19 -8.50
C PRO A 145 -35.63 26.12 -7.02
N LEU A 146 -35.02 25.21 -6.24
CA LEU A 146 -35.32 25.02 -4.82
C LEU A 146 -34.45 25.90 -3.91
N LEU A 147 -33.48 26.60 -4.47
CA LEU A 147 -32.50 27.42 -3.76
C LEU A 147 -32.69 28.91 -4.04
N PRO A 148 -32.15 29.80 -3.18
CA PRO A 148 -32.15 31.23 -3.41
C PRO A 148 -31.46 31.59 -4.74
N SER A 149 -31.84 32.72 -5.34
CA SER A 149 -31.32 33.16 -6.65
C SER A 149 -29.79 33.25 -6.69
N LEU A 150 -29.19 33.72 -5.58
CA LEU A 150 -27.76 33.90 -5.37
C LEU A 150 -26.97 32.59 -5.10
N ALA A 151 -27.65 31.45 -4.95
CA ALA A 151 -26.97 30.18 -4.70
C ALA A 151 -26.05 29.76 -5.87
N THR A 152 -24.90 29.16 -5.59
CA THR A 152 -23.93 28.74 -6.62
C THR A 152 -23.68 27.23 -6.50
N LEU A 153 -23.70 26.50 -7.63
CA LEU A 153 -23.68 25.02 -7.65
C LEU A 153 -22.58 24.44 -8.56
N THR A 154 -21.47 25.16 -8.77
CA THR A 154 -20.40 24.75 -9.68
C THR A 154 -19.44 23.75 -9.02
N ASP A 155 -18.56 24.24 -8.16
CA ASP A 155 -17.57 23.42 -7.44
C ASP A 155 -18.00 23.16 -5.99
N LEU A 156 -18.60 24.18 -5.38
CA LEU A 156 -19.22 24.14 -4.07
C LEU A 156 -20.74 24.26 -4.22
N ILE A 157 -21.47 23.74 -3.25
CA ILE A 157 -22.93 23.91 -3.14
C ILE A 157 -23.16 25.06 -2.15
N ASP A 158 -22.98 26.28 -2.64
CA ASP A 158 -23.26 27.49 -1.87
C ASP A 158 -24.76 27.78 -1.94
N VAL A 159 -25.47 27.54 -0.83
CA VAL A 159 -26.92 27.72 -0.74
C VAL A 159 -27.35 29.17 -0.49
N SER A 160 -26.40 30.13 -0.43
CA SER A 160 -26.61 31.53 -0.05
C SER A 160 -26.87 31.74 1.44
N GLU A 161 -26.71 32.98 1.90
CA GLU A 161 -26.90 33.40 3.29
C GLU A 161 -28.35 33.27 3.76
N ASP A 162 -29.31 33.41 2.83
CA ASP A 162 -30.75 33.32 3.09
C ASP A 162 -31.28 31.86 3.16
N ALA A 163 -30.39 30.87 3.10
CA ALA A 163 -30.77 29.47 3.12
C ALA A 163 -31.40 29.06 4.45
N GLY A 164 -32.67 28.66 4.39
CA GLY A 164 -33.39 28.07 5.51
C GLY A 164 -33.30 26.54 5.57
N PRO A 165 -34.07 25.92 6.47
CA PRO A 165 -34.05 24.47 6.69
C PRO A 165 -34.37 23.64 5.43
N GLU A 166 -35.34 24.08 4.62
CA GLU A 166 -35.74 23.37 3.40
C GLU A 166 -34.64 23.39 2.32
N GLN A 167 -33.90 24.49 2.20
CA GLN A 167 -32.80 24.62 1.24
C GLN A 167 -31.66 23.66 1.57
N TYR A 168 -31.27 23.59 2.86
CA TYR A 168 -30.26 22.63 3.33
C TYR A 168 -30.73 21.18 3.12
N ARG A 169 -31.99 20.87 3.42
CA ARG A 169 -32.57 19.55 3.19
C ARG A 169 -32.53 19.16 1.72
N ALA A 170 -32.97 20.05 0.82
CA ALA A 170 -32.97 19.82 -0.62
C ALA A 170 -31.55 19.58 -1.17
N ALA A 171 -30.57 20.39 -0.72
CA ALA A 171 -29.18 20.22 -1.10
C ALA A 171 -28.61 18.87 -0.64
N ILE A 172 -28.82 18.48 0.63
CA ILE A 172 -28.37 17.19 1.16
C ILE A 172 -29.04 16.02 0.43
N GLU A 173 -30.33 16.12 0.14
CA GLU A 173 -31.07 15.10 -0.59
C GLU A 173 -30.51 14.88 -2.01
N ALA A 174 -30.25 15.97 -2.75
CA ALA A 174 -29.67 15.91 -4.09
C ALA A 174 -28.28 15.26 -4.07
N VAL A 175 -27.43 15.67 -3.12
CA VAL A 175 -26.06 15.15 -2.96
C VAL A 175 -26.06 13.68 -2.52
N SER A 176 -26.98 13.29 -1.63
CA SER A 176 -27.13 11.91 -1.16
C SER A 176 -27.42 10.95 -2.31
N LYS A 177 -28.17 11.38 -3.33
CA LYS A 177 -28.52 10.56 -4.51
C LYS A 177 -27.45 10.53 -5.61
N ALA A 178 -26.47 11.44 -5.58
CA ALA A 178 -25.47 11.56 -6.65
C ALA A 178 -24.34 10.50 -6.57
N PRO A 179 -24.20 9.56 -7.52
CA PRO A 179 -23.22 8.45 -7.40
C PRO A 179 -21.75 8.90 -7.43
N GLN A 180 -21.47 10.10 -7.93
CA GLN A 180 -20.13 10.66 -8.00
C GLN A 180 -19.65 11.36 -6.70
N ILE A 181 -20.46 11.28 -5.63
CA ILE A 181 -20.16 11.89 -4.33
C ILE A 181 -20.14 10.79 -3.27
N ASP A 182 -19.09 10.77 -2.44
CA ASP A 182 -18.88 9.73 -1.44
C ASP A 182 -19.33 10.16 -0.03
N GLY A 183 -19.25 11.46 0.28
CA GLY A 183 -19.71 12.02 1.56
C GLY A 183 -20.16 13.48 1.45
N ILE A 184 -20.76 13.97 2.53
CA ILE A 184 -21.42 15.28 2.60
C ILE A 184 -20.88 16.03 3.82
N LEU A 185 -20.44 17.27 3.61
CA LEU A 185 -20.15 18.23 4.67
C LEU A 185 -21.12 19.40 4.55
N ALA A 186 -22.02 19.55 5.52
CA ALA A 186 -22.87 20.73 5.65
C ALA A 186 -22.22 21.74 6.61
N ILE A 187 -21.92 22.93 6.11
CA ILE A 187 -21.34 24.04 6.85
C ILE A 187 -22.44 25.07 7.09
N TYR A 188 -22.55 25.52 8.33
CA TYR A 188 -23.44 26.60 8.73
C TYR A 188 -22.64 27.70 9.42
N SER A 189 -22.73 28.89 8.86
CA SER A 189 -22.24 30.15 9.42
C SER A 189 -23.41 30.98 9.92
N PRO A 190 -23.45 31.36 11.20
CA PRO A 190 -24.54 32.18 11.74
C PRO A 190 -24.70 33.50 11.00
N LYS A 191 -25.94 33.85 10.67
CA LYS A 191 -26.32 35.12 10.03
C LYS A 191 -27.41 35.79 10.86
N MET A 192 -27.46 37.12 10.79
CA MET A 192 -28.52 37.89 11.46
C MET A 192 -29.89 37.45 10.93
N GLY A 193 -30.79 37.06 11.84
CA GLY A 193 -32.15 36.62 11.49
C GLY A 193 -32.27 35.18 10.99
N ALA A 194 -31.16 34.43 10.86
CA ALA A 194 -31.20 33.01 10.48
C ALA A 194 -31.32 32.11 11.73
N ASP A 195 -32.21 31.12 11.67
CA ASP A 195 -32.41 30.14 12.74
C ASP A 195 -31.54 28.89 12.50
N GLY A 196 -30.36 28.87 13.12
CA GLY A 196 -29.42 27.75 13.02
C GLY A 196 -29.91 26.45 13.68
N ASP A 197 -30.81 26.55 14.65
CA ASP A 197 -31.37 25.41 15.37
C ASP A 197 -32.44 24.72 14.51
N ALA A 198 -33.28 25.50 13.83
CA ALA A 198 -34.25 24.97 12.87
C ALA A 198 -33.56 24.24 11.69
N VAL A 199 -32.44 24.78 11.18
CA VAL A 199 -31.64 24.10 10.14
C VAL A 199 -31.06 22.80 10.67
N ALA A 200 -30.49 22.80 11.88
CA ALA A 200 -29.97 21.60 12.53
C ALA A 200 -31.05 20.53 12.74
N ALA A 201 -32.26 20.93 13.18
CA ALA A 201 -33.39 20.03 13.37
C ALA A 201 -33.87 19.38 12.07
N ALA A 202 -33.94 20.15 10.97
CA ALA A 202 -34.30 19.60 9.66
C ALA A 202 -33.27 18.59 9.14
N ILE A 203 -31.97 18.86 9.33
CA ILE A 203 -30.89 17.94 8.95
C ILE A 203 -30.95 16.68 9.82
N ALA A 204 -31.12 16.82 11.13
CA ALA A 204 -31.28 15.72 12.07
C ALA A 204 -32.46 14.80 11.70
N GLY A 205 -33.62 15.39 11.39
CA GLY A 205 -34.82 14.65 10.97
C GLY A 205 -34.68 13.92 9.64
N PHE A 206 -33.81 14.41 8.75
CA PHE A 206 -33.57 13.80 7.44
C PHE A 206 -32.46 12.74 7.44
N ASN A 207 -31.60 12.69 8.46
CA ASN A 207 -30.40 11.83 8.51
C ASN A 207 -30.67 10.34 8.24
N CYS A 208 -31.82 9.81 8.67
CA CYS A 208 -32.20 8.41 8.44
C CYS A 208 -32.41 8.05 6.94
N HIS A 209 -32.58 9.06 6.07
CA HIS A 209 -32.72 8.90 4.62
C HIS A 209 -31.39 9.13 3.88
N VAL A 210 -30.31 9.48 4.60
CA VAL A 210 -29.00 9.76 4.01
C VAL A 210 -28.16 8.50 4.04
N ASN A 211 -27.81 7.98 2.85
CA ASN A 211 -27.07 6.73 2.71
C ASN A 211 -25.54 6.91 2.72
N LYS A 212 -25.06 8.14 2.90
CA LYS A 212 -23.65 8.54 2.86
C LYS A 212 -23.24 9.19 4.18
N PRO A 213 -21.95 9.22 4.52
CA PRO A 213 -21.48 9.95 5.69
C PRO A 213 -21.84 11.43 5.59
N LEU A 214 -22.62 11.92 6.56
CA LEU A 214 -23.03 13.32 6.67
C LEU A 214 -22.32 13.95 7.87
N LEU A 215 -21.41 14.87 7.61
CA LEU A 215 -20.71 15.62 8.64
C LEU A 215 -21.24 17.05 8.65
N THR A 216 -21.18 17.68 9.82
CA THR A 216 -21.67 19.05 10.00
C THR A 216 -20.61 19.95 10.62
N CYS A 217 -20.55 21.21 10.19
CA CYS A 217 -19.70 22.23 10.77
C CYS A 217 -20.56 23.45 11.13
N TRP A 218 -20.92 23.58 12.41
CA TRP A 218 -21.66 24.73 12.93
C TRP A 218 -20.67 25.69 13.56
N MET A 219 -20.37 26.76 12.82
CA MET A 219 -19.38 27.77 13.21
C MET A 219 -19.96 28.73 14.25
N GLY A 220 -19.09 29.26 15.11
CA GLY A 220 -19.48 30.05 16.27
C GLY A 220 -19.45 29.24 17.56
N ASP A 221 -19.85 29.87 18.67
CA ASP A 221 -19.84 29.22 19.98
C ASP A 221 -21.22 29.23 20.64
N ALA A 222 -21.55 30.28 21.40
CA ALA A 222 -22.79 30.35 22.16
C ALA A 222 -24.06 30.24 21.30
N THR A 223 -24.09 30.89 20.12
CA THR A 223 -25.26 30.99 19.25
C THR A 223 -25.59 29.69 18.49
N VAL A 224 -24.73 28.67 18.56
CA VAL A 224 -24.89 27.39 17.84
C VAL A 224 -24.72 26.19 18.77
N GLY A 225 -24.73 26.41 20.09
CA GLY A 225 -24.60 25.36 21.09
C GLY A 225 -25.72 24.33 21.00
N ASP A 226 -26.96 24.80 20.95
CA ASP A 226 -28.16 23.97 20.90
C ASP A 226 -28.29 23.23 19.56
N ALA A 227 -28.09 23.91 18.42
CA ALA A 227 -27.95 23.27 17.11
C ALA A 227 -26.96 22.10 17.11
N ARG A 228 -25.75 22.28 17.69
CA ARG A 228 -24.77 21.19 17.78
C ARG A 228 -25.23 20.05 18.68
N LYS A 229 -25.99 20.34 19.74
CA LYS A 229 -26.57 19.30 20.59
C LYS A 229 -27.60 18.48 19.82
N ILE A 230 -28.51 19.14 19.10
CA ILE A 230 -29.51 18.50 18.22
C ILE A 230 -28.83 17.54 17.23
N LEU A 231 -27.76 17.98 16.58
CA LEU A 231 -27.01 17.16 15.62
C LEU A 231 -26.32 15.95 16.28
N ASN A 232 -25.71 16.15 17.45
CA ASN A 232 -25.06 15.06 18.19
C ASN A 232 -26.07 14.01 18.67
N ASP A 233 -27.24 14.44 19.17
CA ASP A 233 -28.31 13.56 19.62
C ASP A 233 -28.87 12.73 18.45
N ALA A 234 -28.83 13.28 17.23
CA ALA A 234 -29.13 12.58 15.98
C ALA A 234 -27.97 11.72 15.44
N THR A 235 -26.88 11.55 16.20
CA THR A 235 -25.66 10.81 15.86
C THR A 235 -24.90 11.34 14.63
N ILE A 236 -25.05 12.62 14.31
CA ILE A 236 -24.33 13.32 13.24
C ILE A 236 -23.06 13.96 13.82
N PRO A 237 -21.84 13.61 13.36
CA PRO A 237 -20.62 14.25 13.81
C PRO A 237 -20.63 15.73 13.47
N THR A 238 -20.62 16.55 14.51
CA THR A 238 -20.60 18.00 14.39
C THR A 238 -19.29 18.61 14.91
N PHE A 239 -18.80 19.58 14.15
CA PHE A 239 -17.52 20.24 14.33
C PHE A 239 -17.69 21.76 14.40
N ARG A 240 -16.67 22.43 14.96
CA ARG A 240 -16.64 23.88 15.11
C ARG A 240 -15.95 24.60 13.96
N THR A 241 -15.05 23.90 13.27
CA THR A 241 -14.27 24.45 12.17
C THR A 241 -14.31 23.52 10.95
N PRO A 242 -14.22 24.08 9.72
CA PRO A 242 -14.27 23.27 8.52
C PRO A 242 -13.11 22.27 8.42
N GLU A 243 -11.90 22.62 8.85
CA GLU A 243 -10.71 21.78 8.78
C GLU A 243 -10.86 20.53 9.65
N ALA A 244 -11.47 20.67 10.83
CA ALA A 244 -11.75 19.55 11.72
C ALA A 244 -12.78 18.59 11.10
N ALA A 245 -13.80 19.11 10.42
CA ALA A 245 -14.84 18.32 9.76
C ALA A 245 -14.31 17.58 8.54
N VAL A 246 -13.59 18.29 7.66
CA VAL A 246 -12.93 17.72 6.47
C VAL A 246 -11.87 16.70 6.89
N GLY A 247 -11.06 16.99 7.92
CA GLY A 247 -10.10 16.02 8.47
C GLY A 247 -10.77 14.77 9.03
N ALA A 248 -11.96 14.91 9.64
CA ALA A 248 -12.74 13.78 10.12
C ALA A 248 -13.25 12.90 8.97
N PHE A 249 -13.74 13.52 7.88
CA PHE A 249 -14.08 12.78 6.65
C PHE A 249 -12.84 12.12 6.01
N GLY A 250 -11.69 12.81 6.02
CA GLY A 250 -10.42 12.25 5.57
C GLY A 250 -10.03 10.96 6.31
N ASN A 251 -10.36 10.85 7.61
CA ASN A 251 -10.16 9.60 8.36
C ASN A 251 -11.08 8.47 7.87
N ILE A 252 -12.33 8.76 7.50
CA ILE A 252 -13.28 7.78 6.95
C ILE A 252 -12.80 7.29 5.58
N ALA A 253 -12.39 8.22 4.71
CA ALA A 253 -11.84 7.90 3.39
C ALA A 253 -10.52 7.09 3.51
N SER A 254 -9.64 7.48 4.43
CA SER A 254 -8.40 6.74 4.72
C SER A 254 -8.69 5.33 5.24
N PHE A 255 -9.70 5.17 6.10
CA PHE A 255 -10.11 3.84 6.57
C PHE A 255 -10.53 2.96 5.39
N TYR A 256 -11.36 3.47 4.48
CA TYR A 256 -11.78 2.72 3.28
C TYR A 256 -10.58 2.27 2.43
N GLN A 257 -9.65 3.18 2.15
CA GLN A 257 -8.45 2.86 1.38
C GLN A 257 -7.58 1.83 2.10
N ASN A 258 -7.36 1.99 3.40
CA ASN A 258 -6.55 1.06 4.19
C ASN A 258 -7.19 -0.33 4.29
N GLN A 259 -8.52 -0.42 4.31
CA GLN A 259 -9.23 -1.70 4.22
C GLN A 259 -9.00 -2.40 2.88
N GLN A 260 -8.97 -1.65 1.76
CA GLN A 260 -8.60 -2.23 0.47
C GLN A 260 -7.18 -2.80 0.49
N LEU A 261 -6.22 -2.07 1.08
CA LEU A 261 -4.83 -2.51 1.24
C LEU A 261 -4.70 -3.72 2.18
N LEU A 262 -5.47 -3.76 3.27
CA LEU A 262 -5.50 -4.88 4.21
C LEU A 262 -5.95 -6.16 3.51
N GLN A 263 -6.98 -6.05 2.67
CA GLN A 263 -7.56 -7.15 1.90
C GLN A 263 -6.63 -7.65 0.79
N GLN A 264 -5.64 -6.86 0.38
CA GLN A 264 -4.60 -7.31 -0.54
C GLN A 264 -3.65 -8.27 0.18
N THR A 265 -3.90 -9.57 0.04
CA THR A 265 -2.84 -10.56 0.22
C THR A 265 -2.14 -10.71 -1.12
N PRO A 266 -0.81 -10.73 -1.14
CA PRO A 266 -0.12 -10.99 -2.38
C PRO A 266 -0.42 -12.40 -2.85
N PRO A 267 -0.75 -12.57 -4.15
CA PRO A 267 -0.65 -13.89 -4.76
C PRO A 267 0.76 -14.43 -4.57
N PRO A 268 0.98 -15.75 -4.68
CA PRO A 268 2.32 -16.26 -4.92
C PRO A 268 2.97 -15.38 -5.98
N LEU A 269 4.23 -14.99 -5.76
CA LEU A 269 4.94 -13.96 -6.52
C LEU A 269 4.93 -14.30 -8.02
N SER A 270 3.84 -13.88 -8.66
CA SER A 270 3.52 -13.80 -10.07
C SER A 270 3.57 -15.08 -10.93
N ASP A 271 2.73 -15.11 -11.97
CA ASP A 271 2.87 -15.96 -13.16
C ASP A 271 4.15 -15.66 -13.99
N LEU A 272 5.08 -14.86 -13.44
CA LEU A 272 6.33 -14.51 -14.11
C LEU A 272 7.34 -15.66 -14.00
N SER A 273 8.38 -15.61 -14.83
CA SER A 273 9.50 -16.57 -14.79
C SER A 273 10.08 -16.68 -13.37
N LYS A 274 10.38 -17.90 -12.93
CA LYS A 274 11.01 -18.10 -11.61
C LYS A 274 12.37 -17.37 -11.56
N PRO A 275 12.68 -16.65 -10.48
CA PRO A 275 14.00 -16.08 -10.29
C PRO A 275 15.05 -17.15 -9.98
N ASP A 276 16.32 -16.85 -10.22
CA ASP A 276 17.46 -17.67 -9.82
C ASP A 276 17.88 -17.33 -8.38
N VAL A 277 17.09 -17.80 -7.41
CA VAL A 277 17.32 -17.53 -5.97
C VAL A 277 18.62 -18.16 -5.49
N GLU A 278 18.96 -19.36 -5.98
CA GLU A 278 20.16 -20.07 -5.54
C GLU A 278 21.42 -19.39 -6.09
N GLY A 279 21.44 -18.97 -7.35
CA GLY A 279 22.53 -18.17 -7.90
C GLY A 279 22.72 -16.84 -7.14
N ALA A 280 21.61 -16.18 -6.79
CA ALA A 280 21.62 -14.98 -5.96
C ALA A 280 22.21 -15.21 -4.56
N ARG A 281 21.86 -16.33 -3.90
CA ARG A 281 22.41 -16.70 -2.58
C ARG A 281 23.90 -16.97 -2.64
N LEU A 282 24.36 -17.75 -3.63
CA LEU A 282 25.78 -18.03 -3.83
C LEU A 282 26.61 -16.76 -4.05
N LEU A 283 26.05 -15.79 -4.79
CA LEU A 283 26.69 -14.48 -4.99
C LEU A 283 26.83 -13.73 -3.66
N ILE A 284 25.79 -13.70 -2.83
CA ILE A 284 25.85 -13.03 -1.52
C ILE A 284 26.86 -13.74 -0.60
N GLU A 285 26.87 -15.06 -0.59
CA GLU A 285 27.77 -15.86 0.22
C GLU A 285 29.24 -15.63 -0.15
N SER A 286 29.57 -15.52 -1.45
CA SER A 286 30.94 -15.22 -1.90
C SER A 286 31.40 -13.84 -1.44
N VAL A 287 30.53 -12.82 -1.54
CA VAL A 287 30.82 -11.45 -1.06
C VAL A 287 31.08 -11.44 0.45
N LEU A 288 30.23 -12.13 1.22
CA LEU A 288 30.37 -12.22 2.68
C LEU A 288 31.61 -13.02 3.09
N ALA A 289 31.98 -14.07 2.34
CA ALA A 289 33.20 -14.85 2.56
C ALA A 289 34.47 -14.00 2.37
N GLU A 290 34.44 -13.04 1.45
CA GLU A 290 35.49 -12.03 1.25
C GLU A 290 35.49 -10.92 2.33
N ARG A 291 34.63 -11.02 3.34
CA ARG A 291 34.41 -10.01 4.40
C ARG A 291 33.97 -8.66 3.85
N ARG A 292 33.36 -8.64 2.67
CA ARG A 292 32.71 -7.47 2.09
C ARG A 292 31.23 -7.47 2.46
N LYS A 293 30.68 -6.28 2.63
CA LYS A 293 29.23 -6.06 2.83
C LYS A 293 28.58 -5.30 1.68
N VAL A 294 29.39 -4.68 0.82
CA VAL A 294 28.92 -3.89 -0.30
C VAL A 294 29.26 -4.64 -1.58
N LEU A 295 28.25 -4.83 -2.43
CA LEU A 295 28.42 -5.45 -3.74
C LEU A 295 29.03 -4.42 -4.70
N THR A 296 29.86 -4.91 -5.62
CA THR A 296 30.32 -4.14 -6.78
C THR A 296 29.16 -3.84 -7.74
N GLU A 297 29.39 -2.98 -8.74
CA GLU A 297 28.40 -2.68 -9.78
C GLU A 297 27.94 -3.95 -10.50
N MET A 298 28.91 -4.79 -10.90
CA MET A 298 28.67 -6.02 -11.64
C MET A 298 27.90 -7.02 -10.80
N GLU A 299 28.29 -7.21 -9.53
CA GLU A 299 27.60 -8.08 -8.58
C GLU A 299 26.16 -7.58 -8.32
N SER A 300 25.97 -6.28 -8.13
CA SER A 300 24.65 -5.69 -7.91
C SER A 300 23.73 -5.91 -9.11
N LYS A 301 24.22 -5.69 -10.34
CA LYS A 301 23.44 -5.93 -11.56
C LYS A 301 23.19 -7.41 -11.83
N ALA A 302 24.14 -8.28 -11.52
CA ALA A 302 23.94 -9.72 -11.61
C ALA A 302 22.84 -10.18 -10.65
N LEU A 303 22.83 -9.65 -9.42
CA LEU A 303 21.79 -9.93 -8.43
C LEU A 303 20.41 -9.45 -8.92
N LEU A 304 20.31 -8.22 -9.44
CA LEU A 304 19.06 -7.71 -10.03
C LEU A 304 18.59 -8.56 -11.22
N ALA A 305 19.50 -8.97 -12.11
CA ALA A 305 19.20 -9.80 -13.26
C ALA A 305 18.71 -11.21 -12.87
N ALA A 306 19.20 -11.78 -11.76
CA ALA A 306 18.73 -13.06 -11.23
C ALA A 306 17.23 -13.03 -10.86
N PHE A 307 16.72 -11.84 -10.51
CA PHE A 307 15.29 -11.58 -10.27
C PHE A 307 14.56 -10.98 -11.49
N HIS A 308 15.15 -11.06 -12.68
CA HIS A 308 14.58 -10.54 -13.93
C HIS A 308 14.30 -9.03 -13.91
N ILE A 309 15.04 -8.26 -13.11
CA ILE A 309 14.98 -6.79 -13.14
C ILE A 309 15.84 -6.32 -14.33
N PRO A 310 15.28 -5.56 -15.30
CA PRO A 310 16.06 -5.09 -16.45
C PRO A 310 17.18 -4.14 -16.02
N VAL A 311 18.42 -4.48 -16.37
CA VAL A 311 19.63 -3.70 -16.07
C VAL A 311 20.37 -3.30 -17.34
N THR A 312 21.09 -2.19 -17.31
CA THR A 312 21.97 -1.79 -18.43
C THR A 312 23.07 -2.84 -18.65
N LYS A 313 23.30 -3.19 -19.92
CA LYS A 313 24.42 -4.05 -20.31
C LYS A 313 25.73 -3.40 -19.88
N THR A 314 26.43 -4.09 -18.98
CA THR A 314 27.64 -3.59 -18.32
C THR A 314 28.74 -4.61 -18.51
N ILE A 315 29.89 -4.18 -19.04
CA ILE A 315 31.04 -5.03 -19.28
C ILE A 315 32.28 -4.37 -18.67
N LEU A 316 33.07 -5.14 -17.93
CA LEU A 316 34.32 -4.68 -17.32
C LEU A 316 35.46 -4.66 -18.35
N ALA A 317 36.15 -3.53 -18.46
CA ALA A 317 37.37 -3.38 -19.22
C ALA A 317 38.58 -3.19 -18.28
N ARG A 318 39.60 -4.04 -18.44
CA ARG A 318 40.86 -3.99 -17.67
C ARG A 318 41.96 -3.21 -18.36
N SER A 319 41.73 -2.76 -19.59
CA SER A 319 42.63 -1.89 -20.33
C SER A 319 41.87 -0.92 -21.22
N ALA A 320 42.54 0.16 -21.64
CA ALA A 320 41.96 1.11 -22.59
C ALA A 320 41.62 0.45 -23.95
N ASN A 321 42.39 -0.54 -24.39
CA ASN A 321 42.13 -1.28 -25.62
C ASN A 321 40.87 -2.15 -25.50
N GLU A 322 40.70 -2.84 -24.38
CA GLU A 322 39.46 -3.57 -24.09
C GLU A 322 38.27 -2.62 -24.04
N ALA A 323 38.42 -1.45 -23.39
CA ALA A 323 37.36 -0.45 -23.29
C ALA A 323 36.87 0.02 -24.67
N ILE A 324 37.80 0.28 -25.60
CA ILE A 324 37.46 0.65 -26.98
C ILE A 324 36.70 -0.47 -27.70
N MET A 325 37.18 -1.71 -27.60
CA MET A 325 36.56 -2.86 -28.24
C MET A 325 35.13 -3.07 -27.73
N ILE A 326 34.97 -3.05 -26.41
CA ILE A 326 33.68 -3.18 -25.73
C ILE A 326 32.74 -2.03 -26.14
N ALA A 327 33.20 -0.78 -26.11
CA ALA A 327 32.39 0.37 -26.50
C ALA A 327 31.95 0.29 -27.97
N THR A 328 32.83 -0.17 -28.86
CA THR A 328 32.51 -0.34 -30.29
C THR A 328 31.46 -1.44 -30.50
N GLN A 329 31.52 -2.52 -29.72
CA GLN A 329 30.55 -3.61 -29.77
C GLN A 329 29.18 -3.20 -29.19
N LEU A 330 29.18 -2.45 -28.10
CA LEU A 330 27.96 -1.99 -27.42
C LEU A 330 27.26 -0.86 -28.21
N GLY A 331 28.03 -0.02 -28.91
CA GLY A 331 27.54 1.13 -29.67
C GLY A 331 27.56 2.42 -28.85
N PHE A 332 27.69 3.57 -29.52
CA PHE A 332 27.76 4.90 -28.87
C PHE A 332 26.37 5.57 -28.79
N PRO A 333 26.11 6.45 -27.79
CA PRO A 333 26.98 6.86 -26.68
C PRO A 333 27.15 5.81 -25.59
N VAL A 334 28.35 5.77 -24.98
CA VAL A 334 28.66 4.94 -23.82
C VAL A 334 28.99 5.77 -22.57
N ALA A 335 28.79 5.16 -21.41
CA ALA A 335 29.25 5.65 -20.12
C ALA A 335 30.40 4.77 -19.61
N LEU A 336 31.40 5.42 -19.01
CA LEU A 336 32.54 4.80 -18.33
C LEU A 336 32.37 5.04 -16.83
N LYS A 337 32.40 3.96 -16.03
CA LYS A 337 32.36 4.07 -14.57
C LYS A 337 33.44 3.21 -13.95
N ILE A 338 34.21 3.76 -13.01
CA ILE A 338 35.25 3.05 -12.28
C ILE A 338 34.64 1.85 -11.52
N ASP A 339 35.29 0.69 -11.60
CA ASP A 339 34.95 -0.48 -10.80
C ASP A 339 36.02 -0.72 -9.73
N SER A 340 35.63 -0.49 -8.48
CA SER A 340 36.50 -0.66 -7.33
C SER A 340 35.66 -0.98 -6.09
N PRO A 341 36.01 -2.03 -5.32
CA PRO A 341 35.35 -2.31 -4.05
C PRO A 341 35.65 -1.25 -2.97
N ASP A 342 36.71 -0.46 -3.15
CA ASP A 342 37.17 0.52 -2.16
C ASP A 342 36.60 1.93 -2.44
N ILE A 343 35.90 2.13 -3.55
CA ILE A 343 35.31 3.42 -3.96
C ILE A 343 33.79 3.32 -3.91
N SER A 344 33.18 3.91 -2.88
CA SER A 344 31.71 3.93 -2.72
C SER A 344 31.03 5.03 -3.55
N HIS A 345 31.56 6.25 -3.52
CA HIS A 345 31.01 7.40 -4.27
C HIS A 345 31.90 7.71 -5.48
N LYS A 346 31.54 7.12 -6.62
CA LYS A 346 32.35 7.19 -7.86
C LYS A 346 32.52 8.62 -8.38
N SER A 347 31.50 9.46 -8.24
CA SER A 347 31.54 10.86 -8.70
C SER A 347 32.59 11.70 -7.96
N ASP A 348 32.80 11.45 -6.66
CA ASP A 348 33.73 12.22 -5.81
C ASP A 348 35.19 12.04 -6.23
N VAL A 349 35.49 10.91 -6.89
CA VAL A 349 36.83 10.58 -7.40
C VAL A 349 36.94 10.73 -8.91
N GLN A 350 36.01 11.46 -9.54
CA GLN A 350 35.93 11.60 -11.00
C GLN A 350 35.83 10.24 -11.73
N GLY A 351 35.28 9.23 -11.06
CA GLY A 351 35.15 7.86 -11.54
C GLY A 351 33.91 7.61 -12.39
N VAL A 352 33.26 8.66 -12.92
CA VAL A 352 32.10 8.56 -13.80
C VAL A 352 32.28 9.53 -14.97
N ALA A 353 32.23 9.01 -16.20
CA ALA A 353 32.21 9.79 -17.41
C ALA A 353 31.04 9.36 -18.30
N LEU A 354 30.22 10.32 -18.71
CA LEU A 354 29.00 10.11 -19.49
C LEU A 354 29.14 10.73 -20.88
N ASN A 355 28.27 10.30 -21.79
CA ASN A 355 28.10 10.80 -23.16
C ASN A 355 29.37 10.67 -24.02
N ILE A 356 30.09 9.54 -23.92
CA ILE A 356 31.26 9.32 -24.76
C ILE A 356 30.80 8.82 -26.13
N LEU A 357 31.14 9.57 -27.17
CA LEU A 357 30.60 9.39 -28.53
C LEU A 357 31.56 8.67 -29.50
N THR A 358 32.83 8.53 -29.15
CA THR A 358 33.84 7.96 -30.06
C THR A 358 34.82 7.04 -29.35
N ALA A 359 35.38 6.09 -30.10
CA ALA A 359 36.41 5.17 -29.62
C ALA A 359 37.65 5.90 -29.07
N THR A 360 38.09 6.97 -29.74
CA THR A 360 39.23 7.77 -29.29
C THR A 360 38.94 8.41 -27.94
N SER A 361 37.77 9.03 -27.78
CA SER A 361 37.34 9.62 -26.51
C SER A 361 37.24 8.58 -25.39
N VAL A 362 36.83 7.33 -25.68
CA VAL A 362 36.80 6.23 -24.69
C VAL A 362 38.20 5.94 -24.16
N ARG A 363 39.20 5.84 -25.05
CA ARG A 363 40.58 5.57 -24.66
C ARG A 363 41.13 6.67 -23.76
N ASP A 364 40.97 7.92 -24.19
CA ASP A 364 41.54 9.06 -23.51
C ASP A 364 40.87 9.24 -22.14
N THR A 365 39.54 9.13 -22.08
CA THR A 365 38.78 9.18 -20.82
C THR A 365 39.12 8.03 -19.87
N TYR A 366 39.36 6.83 -20.38
CA TYR A 366 39.79 5.68 -19.56
C TYR A 366 41.12 5.99 -18.85
N LEU A 367 42.10 6.49 -19.60
CA LEU A 367 43.43 6.80 -19.07
C LEU A 367 43.36 7.94 -18.04
N GLU A 368 42.61 9.00 -18.35
CA GLU A 368 42.39 10.13 -17.44
C GLU A 368 41.71 9.68 -16.15
N MET A 369 40.67 8.84 -16.25
CA MET A 369 39.94 8.32 -15.09
C MET A 369 40.83 7.48 -14.17
N ILE A 370 41.61 6.55 -14.72
CA ILE A 370 42.52 5.71 -13.92
C ILE A 370 43.57 6.59 -13.23
N GLN A 371 44.14 7.58 -13.92
CA GLN A 371 45.10 8.51 -13.34
C GLN A 371 44.49 9.37 -12.22
N ALA A 372 43.30 9.93 -12.44
CA ALA A 372 42.60 10.76 -11.47
C ALA A 372 42.28 9.97 -10.19
N VAL A 373 41.70 8.78 -10.34
CA VAL A 373 41.36 7.90 -9.21
C VAL A 373 42.62 7.47 -8.45
N SER A 374 43.69 7.07 -9.15
CA SER A 374 44.94 6.66 -8.51
C SER A 374 45.61 7.80 -7.73
N LYS A 375 45.41 9.06 -8.16
CA LYS A 375 45.91 10.24 -7.46
C LYS A 375 45.09 10.58 -6.21
N LEU A 376 43.76 10.47 -6.31
CA LEU A 376 42.85 10.80 -5.21
C LEU A 376 42.82 9.70 -4.14
N MET A 377 42.92 8.43 -4.55
CA MET A 377 42.87 7.24 -3.68
C MET A 377 43.98 6.24 -4.04
N PRO A 378 45.25 6.49 -3.63
CA PRO A 378 46.40 5.67 -4.03
C PRO A 378 46.37 4.21 -3.58
N ASN A 379 45.62 3.93 -2.51
CA ASN A 379 45.52 2.60 -1.92
C ASN A 379 44.25 1.83 -2.37
N ALA A 380 43.42 2.42 -3.24
CA ALA A 380 42.20 1.77 -3.71
C ALA A 380 42.53 0.67 -4.71
N ARG A 381 41.94 -0.51 -4.55
CA ARG A 381 42.00 -1.60 -5.52
C ARG A 381 41.09 -1.26 -6.69
N ILE A 382 41.64 -1.10 -7.87
CA ILE A 382 40.89 -0.81 -9.09
C ILE A 382 40.82 -2.10 -9.92
N ASN A 383 39.62 -2.63 -10.12
CA ASN A 383 39.40 -3.81 -10.95
C ASN A 383 39.44 -3.46 -12.45
N GLY A 384 39.08 -2.22 -12.79
CA GLY A 384 39.03 -1.69 -14.14
C GLY A 384 37.98 -0.58 -14.28
N VAL A 385 37.46 -0.41 -15.49
CA VAL A 385 36.38 0.52 -15.81
C VAL A 385 35.25 -0.26 -16.47
N THR A 386 34.03 -0.09 -15.97
CA THR A 386 32.84 -0.65 -16.62
C THR A 386 32.39 0.26 -17.76
N ILE A 387 32.10 -0.36 -18.89
CA ILE A 387 31.54 0.29 -20.07
C ILE A 387 30.06 -0.10 -20.16
N GLN A 388 29.21 0.92 -20.31
CA GLN A 388 27.76 0.76 -20.31
C GLN A 388 27.15 1.52 -21.49
N ASN A 389 26.15 0.94 -22.15
CA ASN A 389 25.34 1.71 -23.08
C ASN A 389 24.55 2.77 -22.34
N MET A 390 24.60 4.00 -22.85
CA MET A 390 23.69 5.02 -22.39
C MET A 390 22.31 4.77 -22.99
N SER A 391 21.29 4.94 -22.17
CA SER A 391 19.92 4.94 -22.66
C SER A 391 19.76 6.06 -23.68
N ASN A 392 19.37 5.71 -24.92
CA ASN A 392 19.06 6.68 -25.97
C ASN A 392 17.71 7.41 -25.73
N GLN A 393 17.09 7.22 -24.58
CA GLN A 393 15.77 7.75 -24.23
C GLN A 393 15.90 9.22 -23.80
N LYS A 394 15.97 10.12 -24.79
CA LYS A 394 16.04 11.59 -24.58
C LYS A 394 14.91 12.17 -23.70
N ARG A 395 13.87 11.39 -23.37
CA ARG A 395 12.72 11.77 -22.55
C ARG A 395 12.38 10.73 -21.46
N GLY A 396 13.32 9.84 -21.11
CA GLY A 396 13.14 8.91 -20.01
C GLY A 396 12.99 9.66 -18.68
N ARG A 397 12.07 9.21 -17.82
CA ARG A 397 11.90 9.75 -16.46
C ARG A 397 12.79 8.97 -15.53
N GLU A 398 13.48 9.66 -14.63
CA GLU A 398 14.30 9.03 -13.61
C GLU A 398 13.45 8.79 -12.35
N VAL A 399 13.33 7.54 -11.96
CA VAL A 399 12.72 7.10 -10.69
C VAL A 399 13.74 6.29 -9.89
N CYS A 400 13.52 6.11 -8.59
CA CYS A 400 14.34 5.24 -7.76
C CYS A 400 13.48 4.16 -7.09
N VAL A 401 14.08 2.99 -6.89
CA VAL A 401 13.54 1.95 -6.00
C VAL A 401 14.60 1.62 -4.96
N GLY A 402 14.24 1.76 -3.69
CA GLY A 402 15.14 1.51 -2.58
C GLY A 402 14.62 0.43 -1.62
N LEU A 403 15.53 -0.09 -0.82
CA LEU A 403 15.25 -0.93 0.34
C LEU A 403 15.98 -0.35 1.54
N VAL A 404 15.25 -0.20 2.65
CA VAL A 404 15.82 0.09 3.96
C VAL A 404 15.37 -0.98 4.94
N THR A 405 16.28 -1.46 5.78
CA THR A 405 15.93 -2.32 6.91
C THR A 405 15.68 -1.46 8.15
N ASP A 406 14.42 -1.30 8.52
CA ASP A 406 13.99 -0.64 9.75
C ASP A 406 14.13 -1.57 10.95
N ALA A 407 14.58 -1.03 12.09
CA ALA A 407 14.90 -1.84 13.26
C ALA A 407 13.71 -2.67 13.79
N PRO A 408 12.50 -2.11 13.98
CA PRO A 408 11.35 -2.92 14.38
C PRO A 408 10.70 -3.67 13.21
N PHE A 409 10.46 -3.03 12.05
CA PHE A 409 9.63 -3.64 10.99
C PHE A 409 10.40 -4.49 9.97
N GLY A 410 11.73 -4.49 10.00
CA GLY A 410 12.55 -5.21 9.03
C GLY A 410 12.59 -4.48 7.68
N PRO A 411 12.66 -5.19 6.55
CA PRO A 411 12.82 -4.58 5.24
C PRO A 411 11.58 -3.79 4.80
N VAL A 412 11.81 -2.62 4.20
CA VAL A 412 10.78 -1.72 3.67
C VAL A 412 11.21 -1.22 2.30
N ILE A 413 10.31 -1.31 1.33
CA ILE A 413 10.55 -0.87 -0.04
C ILE A 413 10.16 0.60 -0.16
N ALA A 414 11.05 1.40 -0.76
CA ALA A 414 10.82 2.80 -1.06
C ALA A 414 10.74 3.03 -2.57
N PHE A 415 9.88 3.95 -3.00
CA PHE A 415 9.73 4.40 -4.39
C PHE A 415 9.63 5.92 -4.44
N GLY A 416 10.23 6.55 -5.46
CA GLY A 416 10.27 8.00 -5.54
C GLY A 416 10.93 8.53 -6.82
N ALA A 417 11.08 9.85 -6.89
CA ALA A 417 11.85 10.51 -7.93
C ALA A 417 13.32 10.07 -7.90
N GLY A 418 13.90 9.75 -9.05
CA GLY A 418 15.30 9.33 -9.19
C GLY A 418 16.23 10.48 -9.54
N GLY A 419 17.50 10.14 -9.72
CA GLY A 419 18.56 11.08 -10.10
C GLY A 419 19.20 11.78 -8.89
N THR A 420 20.01 12.80 -9.18
CA THR A 420 20.82 13.50 -8.17
C THR A 420 20.02 14.46 -7.27
N MET A 421 18.82 14.86 -7.69
CA MET A 421 18.01 15.86 -6.97
C MET A 421 17.09 15.23 -5.89
N ILE A 422 17.08 13.91 -5.74
CA ILE A 422 16.18 13.20 -4.82
C ILE A 422 16.35 13.64 -3.36
N GLU A 423 17.59 13.87 -2.91
CA GLU A 423 17.89 14.24 -1.52
C GLU A 423 17.26 15.58 -1.12
N LEU A 424 17.01 16.46 -2.09
CA LEU A 424 16.41 17.78 -1.90
C LEU A 424 14.88 17.77 -2.00
N ILE A 425 14.30 16.90 -2.85
CA ILE A 425 12.86 16.89 -3.15
C ILE A 425 12.06 16.08 -2.11
N ASN A 426 12.73 15.14 -1.41
CA ASN A 426 12.13 14.24 -0.40
C ASN A 426 10.83 13.56 -0.89
N ASP A 427 10.78 13.19 -2.18
CA ASP A 427 9.69 12.43 -2.76
C ASP A 427 9.93 10.93 -2.54
N ARG A 428 9.42 10.41 -1.41
CA ARG A 428 9.58 9.01 -1.04
C ARG A 428 8.26 8.44 -0.50
N ALA A 429 7.72 7.47 -1.21
CA ALA A 429 6.65 6.62 -0.71
C ALA A 429 7.24 5.28 -0.24
N MET A 430 6.70 4.70 0.84
CA MET A 430 7.17 3.43 1.41
C MET A 430 6.03 2.41 1.53
N GLU A 431 6.39 1.13 1.40
CA GLU A 431 5.49 0.00 1.59
C GLU A 431 6.24 -1.22 2.14
N LEU A 432 5.55 -2.04 2.94
CA LEU A 432 6.12 -3.28 3.46
C LEU A 432 5.97 -4.41 2.43
N PRO A 433 7.04 -5.19 2.17
CA PRO A 433 6.89 -6.45 1.46
C PRO A 433 6.06 -7.44 2.30
N PRO A 434 5.42 -8.42 1.68
CA PRO A 434 5.33 -8.65 0.23
C PRO A 434 4.36 -7.70 -0.50
N LEU A 435 4.70 -7.35 -1.74
CA LEU A 435 3.89 -6.54 -2.67
C LEU A 435 3.13 -7.43 -3.66
N ASN A 436 1.98 -6.92 -4.11
CA ASN A 436 1.24 -7.39 -5.27
C ASN A 436 1.02 -6.22 -6.23
N GLN A 437 0.42 -6.49 -7.40
CA GLN A 437 0.28 -5.46 -8.43
C GLN A 437 -0.50 -4.24 -7.93
N PHE A 438 -1.58 -4.46 -7.16
CA PHE A 438 -2.34 -3.36 -6.55
C PHE A 438 -1.48 -2.52 -5.59
N LEU A 439 -0.68 -3.15 -4.74
CA LEU A 439 0.17 -2.46 -3.78
C LEU A 439 1.32 -1.73 -4.47
N ALA A 440 1.92 -2.32 -5.50
CA ALA A 440 2.94 -1.68 -6.32
C ALA A 440 2.37 -0.45 -7.02
N ARG A 441 1.18 -0.57 -7.63
CA ARG A 441 0.45 0.56 -8.22
C ARG A 441 0.20 1.68 -7.21
N ARG A 442 -0.33 1.34 -6.03
CA ARG A 442 -0.58 2.31 -4.95
C ARG A 442 0.69 2.94 -4.42
N LEU A 443 1.80 2.20 -4.37
CA LEU A 443 3.10 2.73 -3.99
C LEU A 443 3.57 3.80 -4.98
N ILE A 444 3.41 3.54 -6.29
CA ILE A 444 3.70 4.52 -7.36
C ILE A 444 2.80 5.74 -7.24
N GLU A 445 1.47 5.56 -7.15
CA GLU A 445 0.51 6.67 -7.11
C GLU A 445 0.69 7.62 -5.91
N ARG A 446 1.35 7.19 -4.85
CA ARG A 446 1.61 8.01 -3.66
C ARG A 446 2.87 8.88 -3.76
N SER A 447 3.76 8.61 -4.72
CA SER A 447 4.91 9.48 -4.96
C SER A 447 4.51 10.66 -5.86
N ARG A 448 5.17 11.80 -5.66
CA ARG A 448 4.95 13.00 -6.48
C ARG A 448 5.41 12.79 -7.91
N VAL A 449 6.45 11.97 -8.12
CA VAL A 449 6.94 11.62 -9.46
C VAL A 449 5.86 10.95 -10.32
N ALA A 450 4.82 10.37 -9.72
CA ALA A 450 3.69 9.78 -10.45
C ALA A 450 3.04 10.77 -11.44
N GLU A 451 2.99 12.06 -11.10
CA GLU A 451 2.45 13.12 -11.98
C GLU A 451 3.25 13.25 -13.29
N THR A 452 4.54 12.91 -13.27
CA THR A 452 5.44 12.97 -14.43
C THR A 452 5.41 11.72 -15.30
N LEU A 453 4.85 10.62 -14.77
CA LEU A 453 4.74 9.34 -15.46
C LEU A 453 3.57 9.32 -16.46
N GLY A 454 2.61 10.24 -16.32
CA GLY A 454 1.59 10.49 -17.34
C GLY A 454 2.15 11.19 -18.58
N THR A 455 1.25 11.74 -19.40
CA THR A 455 1.64 12.65 -20.48
C THR A 455 2.20 13.93 -19.89
N TRP A 456 3.49 14.17 -20.08
CA TRP A 456 4.18 15.28 -19.42
C TRP A 456 5.11 15.99 -20.40
N ARG A 457 4.94 17.31 -20.55
CA ARG A 457 5.79 18.17 -21.40
C ARG A 457 6.06 17.60 -22.81
N GLY A 458 5.02 17.05 -23.43
CA GLY A 458 5.09 16.46 -24.78
C GLY A 458 5.72 15.06 -24.87
N ALA A 459 6.14 14.47 -23.75
CA ALA A 459 6.52 13.05 -23.68
C ALA A 459 5.26 12.16 -23.53
N PRO A 460 5.20 11.01 -24.22
CA PRO A 460 4.11 10.03 -24.08
C PRO A 460 4.11 9.42 -22.68
N ALA A 461 2.99 8.87 -22.22
CA ALA A 461 2.90 8.23 -20.90
C ALA A 461 3.95 7.11 -20.75
N ALA A 462 4.58 7.05 -19.59
CA ALA A 462 5.54 6.01 -19.24
C ALA A 462 4.85 4.65 -19.06
N ASN A 463 5.59 3.57 -19.30
CA ASN A 463 5.12 2.20 -19.08
C ASN A 463 5.08 1.89 -17.58
N ILE A 464 3.93 2.17 -16.95
CA ILE A 464 3.72 1.93 -15.52
C ILE A 464 3.76 0.43 -15.18
N GLU A 465 3.31 -0.43 -16.10
CA GLU A 465 3.30 -1.88 -15.89
C GLU A 465 4.74 -2.42 -15.73
N ALA A 466 5.70 -1.88 -16.50
CA ALA A 466 7.11 -2.22 -16.34
C ALA A 466 7.65 -1.83 -14.95
N LEU A 467 7.22 -0.70 -14.38
CA LEU A 467 7.57 -0.30 -13.02
C LEU A 467 6.91 -1.19 -11.97
N GLU A 468 5.65 -1.55 -12.16
CA GLU A 468 4.93 -2.49 -11.30
C GLU A 468 5.67 -3.84 -11.26
N GLN A 469 6.09 -4.36 -12.41
CA GLN A 469 6.87 -5.60 -12.50
C GLN A 469 8.21 -5.50 -11.76
N ILE A 470 8.96 -4.40 -11.91
CA ILE A 470 10.22 -4.20 -11.15
C ILE A 470 9.95 -4.19 -9.64
N LEU A 471 8.91 -3.49 -9.17
CA LEU A 471 8.56 -3.47 -7.75
C LEU A 471 8.17 -4.85 -7.21
N LEU A 472 7.48 -5.67 -8.02
CA LEU A 472 7.17 -7.06 -7.66
C LEU A 472 8.44 -7.91 -7.54
N ARG A 473 9.37 -7.79 -8.49
CA ARG A 473 10.66 -8.50 -8.45
C ARG A 473 11.54 -8.05 -7.30
N VAL A 474 11.56 -6.76 -7.00
CA VAL A 474 12.22 -6.23 -5.80
C VAL A 474 11.58 -6.81 -4.54
N SER A 475 10.25 -6.89 -4.48
CA SER A 475 9.57 -7.52 -3.34
C SER A 475 9.90 -9.00 -3.20
N GLU A 476 9.98 -9.75 -4.31
CA GLU A 476 10.39 -11.16 -4.31
C GLU A 476 11.83 -11.31 -3.80
N MET A 477 12.75 -10.50 -4.32
CA MET A 477 14.15 -10.47 -3.91
C MET A 477 14.31 -10.22 -2.40
N VAL A 478 13.59 -9.24 -1.87
CA VAL A 478 13.63 -8.90 -0.44
C VAL A 478 13.05 -10.01 0.44
N CYS A 479 12.02 -10.72 -0.03
CA CYS A 479 11.46 -11.86 0.69
C CYS A 479 12.46 -13.03 0.74
N GLU A 480 13.09 -13.37 -0.40
CA GLU A 480 13.93 -14.56 -0.55
C GLU A 480 15.37 -14.39 -0.01
N LEU A 481 15.84 -13.15 0.11
CA LEU A 481 17.21 -12.82 0.52
C LEU A 481 17.23 -12.05 1.85
N PRO A 482 17.18 -12.74 3.01
CA PRO A 482 17.21 -12.08 4.33
C PRO A 482 18.52 -11.32 4.60
N GLN A 483 19.59 -11.65 3.89
CA GLN A 483 20.90 -10.98 3.98
C GLN A 483 20.87 -9.56 3.39
N LEU A 484 19.90 -9.25 2.52
CA LEU A 484 19.78 -7.95 1.88
C LEU A 484 19.35 -6.88 2.90
N ARG A 485 20.23 -5.90 3.18
CA ARG A 485 20.00 -4.87 4.21
C ARG A 485 19.62 -3.52 3.64
N GLU A 486 20.32 -3.12 2.59
CA GLU A 486 20.05 -1.87 1.89
C GLU A 486 20.15 -2.12 0.39
N MET A 487 19.32 -1.42 -0.35
CA MET A 487 19.40 -1.36 -1.80
C MET A 487 19.00 0.03 -2.26
N ASP A 488 19.69 0.55 -3.27
CA ASP A 488 19.30 1.76 -3.98
C ASP A 488 19.50 1.54 -5.47
N ILE A 489 18.39 1.38 -6.20
CA ILE A 489 18.38 1.31 -7.66
C ILE A 489 18.07 2.72 -8.15
N ASN A 490 19.11 3.47 -8.48
CA ASN A 490 18.99 4.89 -8.80
C ASN A 490 20.03 5.36 -9.84
N PRO A 491 19.61 5.76 -11.06
CA PRO A 491 18.23 5.85 -11.53
C PRO A 491 17.74 4.53 -12.16
N ILE A 492 16.43 4.32 -12.07
CA ILE A 492 15.65 3.56 -13.04
C ILE A 492 15.12 4.56 -14.06
N ILE A 493 15.45 4.38 -15.33
CA ILE A 493 14.92 5.21 -16.42
C ILE A 493 13.68 4.52 -16.98
N VAL A 494 12.56 5.24 -17.04
CA VAL A 494 11.29 4.75 -17.57
C VAL A 494 10.76 5.61 -18.72
N ASP A 495 10.29 4.97 -19.77
CA ASP A 495 9.63 5.59 -20.93
C ASP A 495 8.43 4.75 -21.39
N GLU A 496 7.87 5.05 -22.56
CA GLU A 496 6.76 4.29 -23.15
C GLU A 496 7.10 2.83 -23.50
N SER A 497 8.39 2.53 -23.70
CA SER A 497 8.88 1.21 -24.12
C SER A 497 9.16 0.28 -22.94
N GLY A 498 9.53 0.82 -21.78
CA GLY A 498 9.79 0.03 -20.59
C GLY A 498 10.55 0.80 -19.50
N ALA A 499 11.16 0.04 -18.59
CA ALA A 499 11.96 0.54 -17.48
C ALA A 499 13.30 -0.17 -17.42
N LEU A 500 14.37 0.57 -17.12
CA LEU A 500 15.75 0.06 -17.10
C LEU A 500 16.53 0.61 -15.89
N ALA A 501 17.06 -0.29 -15.06
CA ALA A 501 17.96 0.07 -13.96
C ALA A 501 19.36 0.39 -14.50
N VAL A 502 19.82 1.62 -14.24
CA VAL A 502 21.11 2.13 -14.75
C VAL A 502 22.23 1.96 -13.75
N ASP A 503 21.91 2.17 -12.48
CA ASP A 503 22.83 2.04 -11.35
C ASP A 503 22.13 1.34 -10.20
N ALA A 504 22.91 0.63 -9.40
CA ALA A 504 22.41 -0.09 -8.25
C ALA A 504 23.52 -0.21 -7.20
N ARG A 505 23.18 0.19 -5.97
CA ARG A 505 24.02 -0.05 -4.79
C ARG A 505 23.32 -1.03 -3.88
N ILE A 506 23.99 -2.12 -3.54
CA ILE A 506 23.44 -3.16 -2.67
C ILE A 506 24.37 -3.41 -1.48
N VAL A 507 23.79 -3.43 -0.27
CA VAL A 507 24.47 -3.77 0.98
C VAL A 507 23.85 -5.03 1.56
N VAL A 508 24.69 -6.00 1.87
CA VAL A 508 24.34 -7.27 2.50
C VAL A 508 24.99 -7.40 3.87
N ASP A 509 24.39 -8.18 4.74
CA ASP A 509 24.98 -8.54 6.02
C ASP A 509 24.62 -9.97 6.42
N ASN A 510 25.40 -10.52 7.33
CA ASN A 510 25.11 -11.81 7.92
C ASN A 510 23.74 -11.77 8.62
N THR A 511 23.02 -12.87 8.49
CA THR A 511 21.75 -13.10 9.18
C THR A 511 21.95 -14.14 10.26
N ALA A 512 21.29 -13.95 11.40
CA ALA A 512 21.27 -14.99 12.41
C ALA A 512 20.57 -16.23 11.81
N PRO A 513 21.12 -17.45 12.00
CA PRO A 513 20.44 -18.66 11.58
C PRO A 513 19.08 -18.73 12.27
N SER A 514 18.03 -18.93 11.47
CA SER A 514 16.66 -18.91 11.92
C SER A 514 15.97 -20.21 11.53
N VAL A 515 15.32 -20.85 12.51
CA VAL A 515 14.50 -22.06 12.28
C VAL A 515 13.28 -21.76 11.42
N ARG A 516 12.75 -20.53 11.49
CA ARG A 516 11.56 -20.11 10.74
C ARG A 516 11.95 -19.31 9.49
N HIS A 517 11.38 -19.72 8.36
CA HIS A 517 11.50 -19.00 7.09
C HIS A 517 10.89 -17.59 7.22
N TYR A 518 11.46 -16.63 6.49
CA TYR A 518 11.00 -15.23 6.43
C TYR A 518 11.01 -14.48 7.76
N ASN A 519 11.84 -14.87 8.74
CA ASN A 519 11.86 -14.24 10.08
C ASN A 519 12.18 -12.74 10.09
N HIS A 520 12.80 -12.23 9.03
CA HIS A 520 13.10 -10.81 8.84
C HIS A 520 11.88 -9.97 8.45
N LEU A 521 10.76 -10.59 8.02
CA LEU A 521 9.58 -9.87 7.55
C LEU A 521 8.56 -9.59 8.66
N ALA A 522 7.94 -8.40 8.63
CA ALA A 522 6.82 -8.07 9.51
C ALA A 522 5.48 -8.68 9.06
N ILE A 523 5.34 -9.01 7.78
CA ILE A 523 4.18 -9.67 7.18
C ILE A 523 4.68 -10.91 6.44
N LEU A 524 4.08 -12.07 6.70
CA LEU A 524 4.47 -13.29 6.01
C LEU A 524 3.93 -13.33 4.58
N PRO A 525 4.75 -13.78 3.61
CA PRO A 525 4.31 -14.06 2.26
C PRO A 525 3.40 -15.29 2.22
N TYR A 526 2.72 -15.43 1.08
CA TYR A 526 1.93 -16.62 0.79
C TYR A 526 2.83 -17.87 0.88
N PRO A 527 2.48 -18.87 1.71
CA PRO A 527 3.35 -20.00 1.98
C PRO A 527 3.26 -21.07 0.87
N SER A 528 3.78 -20.73 -0.31
CA SER A 528 3.75 -21.57 -1.54
C SER A 528 4.37 -22.95 -1.38
N GLN A 529 5.30 -23.11 -0.44
CA GLN A 529 5.90 -24.40 -0.07
C GLN A 529 4.88 -25.43 0.47
N HIS A 530 3.68 -25.00 0.89
CA HIS A 530 2.60 -25.88 1.34
C HIS A 530 1.68 -26.33 0.19
N GLU A 531 1.99 -25.97 -1.05
CA GLU A 531 1.27 -26.46 -2.22
C GLU A 531 1.72 -27.88 -2.59
N GLN A 532 0.77 -28.80 -2.67
CA GLN A 532 1.04 -30.21 -2.94
C GLN A 532 0.03 -30.76 -3.94
N LEU A 533 0.51 -31.60 -4.86
CA LEU A 533 -0.36 -32.40 -5.72
C LEU A 533 -0.74 -33.68 -4.96
N CYS A 534 -2.04 -33.88 -4.75
CA CYS A 534 -2.60 -35.03 -4.05
C CYS A 534 -3.49 -35.84 -4.99
N MET A 535 -3.42 -37.16 -4.86
CA MET A 535 -4.29 -38.11 -5.56
C MET A 535 -5.42 -38.53 -4.63
N LEU A 536 -6.68 -38.37 -5.06
CA LEU A 536 -7.83 -38.88 -4.30
C LEU A 536 -8.06 -40.37 -4.58
N ALA A 537 -8.53 -41.10 -3.57
CA ALA A 537 -8.78 -42.54 -3.63
C ALA A 537 -9.76 -42.97 -4.75
N GLY A 538 -10.63 -42.06 -5.22
CA GLY A 538 -11.57 -42.29 -6.33
C GLY A 538 -11.05 -41.93 -7.72
N GLY A 539 -9.76 -41.61 -7.86
CA GLY A 539 -9.17 -41.08 -9.08
C GLY A 539 -9.35 -39.56 -9.22
N GLY A 540 -8.31 -38.89 -9.73
CA GLY A 540 -8.28 -37.44 -9.92
C GLY A 540 -7.12 -36.77 -9.19
N GLU A 541 -6.43 -35.90 -9.91
CA GLU A 541 -5.33 -35.06 -9.41
C GLU A 541 -5.89 -33.76 -8.86
N TYR A 542 -5.54 -33.45 -7.60
CA TYR A 542 -5.93 -32.22 -6.93
C TYR A 542 -4.71 -31.47 -6.41
N VAL A 543 -4.71 -30.15 -6.53
CA VAL A 543 -3.77 -29.29 -5.82
C VAL A 543 -4.38 -28.94 -4.49
N VAL A 544 -3.73 -29.37 -3.41
CA VAL A 544 -3.97 -28.87 -2.07
C VAL A 544 -3.02 -27.70 -1.83
N ARG A 545 -3.57 -26.53 -1.53
CA ARG A 545 -2.79 -25.32 -1.25
C ARG A 545 -3.40 -24.47 -0.15
N PRO A 546 -2.63 -23.64 0.55
CA PRO A 546 -3.17 -22.62 1.45
C PRO A 546 -4.25 -21.75 0.77
N VAL A 547 -5.22 -21.29 1.56
CA VAL A 547 -6.28 -20.40 1.08
C VAL A 547 -5.70 -19.03 0.75
N HIS A 548 -6.18 -18.46 -0.35
CA HIS A 548 -5.82 -17.15 -0.89
C HIS A 548 -7.07 -16.24 -0.88
N PRO A 549 -6.96 -14.91 -0.72
CA PRO A 549 -8.14 -14.04 -0.71
C PRO A 549 -9.00 -14.12 -1.97
N ASP A 550 -8.36 -14.30 -3.14
CA ASP A 550 -9.05 -14.46 -4.43
C ASP A 550 -9.91 -15.73 -4.50
N ASP A 551 -9.76 -16.64 -3.54
CA ASP A 551 -10.63 -17.80 -3.40
C ASP A 551 -12.05 -17.42 -2.98
N ALA A 552 -12.33 -16.15 -2.65
CA ALA A 552 -13.65 -15.66 -2.25
C ALA A 552 -14.75 -16.00 -3.27
N ASN A 553 -14.52 -15.74 -4.56
CA ASN A 553 -15.49 -16.05 -5.62
C ASN A 553 -15.75 -17.55 -5.71
N MET A 554 -14.70 -18.35 -5.55
CA MET A 554 -14.83 -19.79 -5.60
C MET A 554 -15.56 -20.34 -4.36
N LEU A 555 -15.24 -19.83 -3.17
CA LEU A 555 -15.93 -20.17 -1.93
C LEU A 555 -17.42 -19.80 -2.01
N GLN A 556 -17.72 -18.65 -2.58
CA GLN A 556 -19.09 -18.22 -2.84
C GLN A 556 -19.81 -19.20 -3.78
N ASN A 557 -19.19 -19.58 -4.89
CA ASN A 557 -19.75 -20.56 -5.83
C ASN A 557 -19.94 -21.94 -5.20
N PHE A 558 -18.99 -22.37 -4.36
CA PHE A 558 -19.13 -23.59 -3.58
C PHE A 558 -20.36 -23.54 -2.69
N VAL A 559 -20.56 -22.46 -1.93
CA VAL A 559 -21.75 -22.30 -1.06
C VAL A 559 -23.05 -22.29 -1.88
N ARG A 560 -23.07 -21.60 -3.03
CA ARG A 560 -24.22 -21.61 -3.95
C ARG A 560 -24.57 -23.02 -4.45
N SER A 561 -23.57 -23.89 -4.65
CA SER A 561 -23.79 -25.27 -5.12
C SER A 561 -24.27 -26.25 -4.04
N LEU A 562 -24.33 -25.85 -2.77
CA LEU A 562 -24.75 -26.74 -1.68
C LEU A 562 -26.27 -26.91 -1.62
N SER A 563 -26.70 -28.13 -1.28
CA SER A 563 -28.12 -28.40 -0.99
C SER A 563 -28.62 -27.53 0.18
N PRO A 564 -29.93 -27.21 0.24
CA PRO A 564 -30.51 -26.46 1.35
C PRO A 564 -30.20 -27.07 2.73
N GLU A 565 -30.23 -28.40 2.83
CA GLU A 565 -29.90 -29.15 4.05
C GLU A 565 -28.43 -28.95 4.43
N SER A 566 -27.53 -29.06 3.44
CA SER A 566 -26.09 -28.85 3.65
C SER A 566 -25.77 -27.42 4.09
N ARG A 567 -26.51 -26.42 3.58
CA ARG A 567 -26.36 -25.02 4.00
C ARG A 567 -26.87 -24.81 5.44
N TYR A 568 -28.03 -25.38 5.75
CA TYR A 568 -28.60 -25.31 7.09
C TYR A 568 -27.70 -25.94 8.15
N PHE A 569 -27.17 -27.14 7.91
CA PHE A 569 -26.27 -27.80 8.88
C PHE A 569 -24.93 -27.09 9.07
N ARG A 570 -24.48 -26.29 8.10
CA ARG A 570 -23.19 -25.57 8.18
C ARG A 570 -23.29 -24.19 8.82
N PHE A 571 -24.35 -23.44 8.50
CA PHE A 571 -24.48 -22.05 8.92
C PHE A 571 -25.61 -21.82 9.93
N VAL A 572 -26.37 -22.87 10.25
CA VAL A 572 -27.61 -22.78 11.05
C VAL A 572 -28.55 -21.71 10.48
N SER A 573 -28.54 -21.60 9.15
CA SER A 573 -29.20 -20.55 8.39
C SER A 573 -29.47 -21.01 6.97
N SER A 574 -30.57 -20.54 6.38
CA SER A 574 -30.94 -20.79 4.98
C SER A 574 -30.20 -19.88 3.98
N MET A 575 -29.06 -19.31 4.39
CA MET A 575 -28.27 -18.39 3.57
C MET A 575 -27.89 -19.07 2.24
N GLN A 576 -28.27 -18.46 1.12
CA GLN A 576 -27.87 -18.90 -0.23
C GLN A 576 -26.47 -18.40 -0.60
N GLU A 577 -26.05 -17.31 0.05
CA GLU A 577 -24.84 -16.58 -0.26
C GLU A 577 -24.15 -16.17 1.04
N LEU A 578 -22.81 -16.14 1.02
CA LEU A 578 -22.05 -15.60 2.12
C LEU A 578 -21.98 -14.06 1.98
N PRO A 579 -22.26 -13.30 3.05
CA PRO A 579 -21.98 -11.87 3.07
C PRO A 579 -20.50 -11.59 2.75
N ALA A 580 -20.19 -10.47 2.10
CA ALA A 580 -18.81 -10.10 1.73
C ALA A 580 -17.83 -10.11 2.93
N THR A 581 -18.31 -9.71 4.11
CA THR A 581 -17.55 -9.75 5.37
C THR A 581 -17.20 -11.17 5.79
N MET A 582 -18.11 -12.13 5.56
CA MET A 582 -17.88 -13.54 5.89
C MET A 582 -16.95 -14.20 4.87
N LEU A 583 -17.08 -13.88 3.57
CA LEU A 583 -16.13 -14.31 2.56
C LEU A 583 -14.71 -13.85 2.89
N SER A 584 -14.53 -12.56 3.16
CA SER A 584 -13.24 -12.00 3.56
C SER A 584 -12.70 -12.69 4.81
N ARG A 585 -13.53 -12.92 5.84
CA ARG A 585 -13.12 -13.64 7.05
C ARG A 585 -12.63 -15.07 6.78
N PHE A 586 -13.14 -15.75 5.76
CA PHE A 586 -12.73 -17.11 5.42
C PHE A 586 -11.54 -17.17 4.47
N THR A 587 -11.29 -16.12 3.67
CA THR A 587 -10.24 -16.13 2.65
C THR A 587 -9.02 -15.27 3.00
N LEU A 588 -9.18 -14.24 3.85
CA LEU A 588 -8.08 -13.47 4.44
C LEU A 588 -7.68 -14.07 5.79
N ILE A 589 -6.74 -15.01 5.74
CA ILE A 589 -6.10 -15.58 6.92
C ILE A 589 -4.72 -14.96 7.15
N ASP A 590 -4.33 -14.86 8.41
CA ASP A 590 -2.96 -14.50 8.77
C ASP A 590 -2.14 -15.78 8.89
N TYR A 591 -1.25 -16.03 7.92
CA TYR A 591 -0.44 -17.23 7.85
C TYR A 591 0.52 -17.42 9.05
N ASP A 592 0.78 -16.39 9.86
CA ASP A 592 1.56 -16.51 11.11
C ASP A 592 0.74 -17.18 12.23
N ARG A 593 -0.60 -17.07 12.17
CA ARG A 593 -1.52 -17.48 13.23
C ARG A 593 -2.38 -18.68 12.85
N GLU A 594 -2.88 -18.66 11.62
CA GLU A 594 -3.89 -19.57 11.12
C GLU A 594 -3.49 -20.06 9.73
N MET A 595 -3.60 -21.37 9.51
CA MET A 595 -3.40 -21.95 8.20
C MET A 595 -4.66 -22.73 7.81
N ALA A 596 -5.32 -22.28 6.75
CA ALA A 596 -6.40 -23.00 6.10
C ALA A 596 -5.94 -23.39 4.71
N HIS A 597 -6.33 -24.57 4.28
CA HIS A 597 -5.98 -25.12 2.98
C HIS A 597 -7.25 -25.44 2.20
N ARG A 598 -7.09 -25.54 0.88
CA ARG A 598 -8.15 -25.88 -0.06
C ARG A 598 -7.64 -26.84 -1.11
N ALA A 599 -8.54 -27.63 -1.67
CA ALA A 599 -8.26 -28.48 -2.82
C ALA A 599 -8.90 -27.90 -4.11
N LYS A 600 -8.23 -28.02 -5.26
CA LYS A 600 -8.84 -27.88 -6.61
C LYS A 600 -8.37 -28.99 -7.53
N PRO A 601 -9.18 -29.40 -8.52
CA PRO A 601 -8.71 -30.25 -9.61
C PRO A 601 -7.50 -29.61 -10.33
N TRP A 602 -6.48 -30.41 -10.68
CA TRP A 602 -5.27 -29.96 -11.40
C TRP A 602 -5.56 -29.51 -12.83
N LYS A 603 -6.49 -30.19 -13.53
CA LYS A 603 -6.95 -29.79 -14.87
C LYS A 603 -8.38 -29.23 -14.82
N PRO A 604 -8.68 -28.13 -15.53
CA PRO A 604 -10.05 -27.73 -15.79
C PRO A 604 -10.65 -28.75 -16.75
N ARG A 605 -11.30 -29.80 -16.23
CA ARG A 605 -12.19 -30.59 -17.07
C ARG A 605 -13.35 -29.67 -17.47
N ALA A 606 -13.53 -29.49 -18.77
CA ALA A 606 -14.78 -29.00 -19.35
C ALA A 606 -15.88 -30.03 -19.04
N SER A 607 -16.43 -29.98 -17.83
CA SER A 607 -17.67 -30.60 -17.37
C SER A 607 -17.73 -30.43 -15.85
N TRP A 608 -18.68 -29.63 -15.38
CA TRP A 608 -19.16 -29.72 -14.01
C TRP A 608 -19.88 -31.06 -13.86
N GLY A 609 -19.14 -32.09 -13.47
CA GLY A 609 -19.70 -33.39 -13.09
C GLY A 609 -20.01 -33.39 -11.61
N CYS A 610 -21.25 -33.07 -11.24
CA CYS A 610 -21.82 -33.54 -9.98
C CYS A 610 -21.95 -35.06 -10.09
N LEU A 611 -21.01 -35.82 -9.54
CA LEU A 611 -21.10 -37.27 -9.49
C LEU A 611 -21.82 -37.67 -8.20
N ALA A 612 -23.15 -37.73 -8.33
CA ALA A 612 -23.96 -38.64 -7.54
C ALA A 612 -23.66 -40.07 -8.00
N THR A 613 -23.47 -40.99 -7.06
CA THR A 613 -23.54 -42.43 -7.32
C THR A 613 -24.58 -43.05 -6.39
N SER A 614 -25.63 -43.62 -6.97
CA SER A 614 -26.54 -44.60 -6.37
C SER A 614 -26.70 -45.75 -7.38
N PRO A 615 -27.39 -46.86 -7.05
CA PRO A 615 -27.45 -47.64 -5.81
C PRO A 615 -27.08 -49.11 -6.11
N THR A 616 -26.40 -49.81 -5.20
CA THR A 616 -26.53 -51.28 -4.96
C THR A 616 -25.36 -51.73 -4.08
N GLN A 617 -25.60 -51.87 -2.78
CA GLN A 617 -25.37 -53.09 -2.01
C GLN A 617 -25.69 -52.82 -0.54
N THR A 618 -26.51 -53.72 -0.03
CA THR A 618 -27.10 -53.81 1.30
C THR A 618 -26.07 -54.01 2.41
N GLY A 619 -26.14 -53.22 3.49
CA GLY A 619 -25.45 -53.51 4.77
C GLY A 619 -24.96 -52.26 5.52
N PRO A 620 -25.28 -52.08 6.82
CA PRO A 620 -25.00 -50.84 7.54
C PRO A 620 -23.61 -50.88 8.21
N ALA A 621 -22.56 -50.46 7.51
CA ALA A 621 -21.28 -50.05 8.12
C ALA A 621 -20.36 -49.43 7.06
N ALA A 622 -20.28 -48.09 6.99
CA ALA A 622 -19.10 -47.37 6.49
C ALA A 622 -19.28 -45.85 6.65
N SER A 623 -18.85 -45.34 7.80
CA SER A 623 -18.61 -43.93 8.04
C SER A 623 -17.32 -43.51 7.30
N PHE A 624 -17.43 -42.82 6.17
CA PHE A 624 -16.29 -42.10 5.58
C PHE A 624 -16.63 -40.61 5.43
N HIS A 625 -16.11 -39.84 6.37
CA HIS A 625 -16.23 -38.38 6.44
C HIS A 625 -15.41 -37.71 5.33
N LEU A 626 -16.08 -37.08 4.36
CA LEU A 626 -15.53 -35.93 3.65
C LEU A 626 -15.71 -34.68 4.50
N TRP A 627 -14.77 -34.45 5.41
CA TRP A 627 -14.56 -33.15 6.04
C TRP A 627 -13.51 -32.40 5.23
N TRP A 628 -13.84 -31.21 4.70
CA TRP A 628 -12.89 -30.10 4.51
C TRP A 628 -13.55 -28.87 3.87
N LEU A 629 -14.11 -28.01 4.74
CA LEU A 629 -14.19 -26.54 4.53
C LEU A 629 -14.76 -25.79 5.74
N MET A 630 -15.10 -26.46 6.83
CA MET A 630 -15.34 -25.79 8.11
C MET A 630 -14.66 -26.58 9.23
N SER A 631 -13.87 -25.88 10.03
CA SER A 631 -13.31 -26.32 11.31
C SER A 631 -12.10 -27.26 11.28
N LEU A 632 -10.95 -26.75 10.83
CA LEU A 632 -9.66 -27.04 11.47
C LEU A 632 -8.86 -25.72 11.51
N LYS A 633 -9.14 -24.89 12.52
CA LYS A 633 -8.18 -23.88 12.98
C LYS A 633 -7.03 -24.64 13.62
N VAL A 634 -6.04 -25.02 12.83
CA VAL A 634 -4.78 -25.54 13.36
C VAL A 634 -3.99 -24.31 13.79
N ARG A 635 -3.81 -24.11 15.12
CA ARG A 635 -2.76 -23.19 15.59
C ARG A 635 -1.46 -23.70 15.03
N ALA A 636 -0.68 -22.84 14.38
CA ALA A 636 0.65 -23.19 13.91
C ALA A 636 1.45 -23.81 15.08
N TRP A 637 1.66 -25.11 15.03
CA TRP A 637 2.52 -25.87 15.95
C TRP A 637 3.90 -25.96 15.32
N ASP A 638 4.93 -25.72 16.13
CA ASP A 638 6.35 -25.95 15.78
C ASP A 638 6.54 -27.42 15.36
N PRO A 639 7.38 -27.71 14.34
CA PRO A 639 7.81 -29.07 14.06
C PRO A 639 8.90 -29.43 15.08
N GLY A 640 8.50 -30.16 16.12
CA GLY A 640 9.37 -30.86 17.06
C GLY A 640 8.90 -32.30 17.20
#